data_AF-A0AB37X1J6-F1
#
_entry.id   AF-A0AB37X1J6-F1
#
_cell.length_a   1.000
_cell.length_b   1.000
_cell.length_c   1.000
_cell.angle_alpha   90.00
_cell.angle_beta   90.00
_cell.angle_gamma   90.00
#
_symmetry.space_group_name_H-M   'P 1'
#
loop_
_entity.id
_entity.type
_entity.pdbx_description
1 polymer ?
#
loop_
_entity_poly.entity_id
_entity_poly.type
_entity_poly.pdbx_seq_one_letter_code
_entity_poly.pdbx_strand_id
1 'polypeptide(L)'
;MDIKSNQQHGARGAIVRITVVVVAVAMLVVTAMFGVGRAQAAELAASADPTTFTQWTEGVGNPVDPRSTGRVWTDKSITTGDVTLDAGDGKQVVIAKDQASDFLVGLSAMSSAQQITGMSSGNKPLDVTLVLDVSGSMSSSMGWGYRPAYGDDLDYTAYVKTDDGSYKAVSYDYTLSVDGNVAYKDGDTVIYAKTSAEDANPDHVQLYNSYRITRLAALKTAVNGFLGQLAACDAQIADPAAKNRAGIVTFESKAELKSRFTDDTAALEGIVNGLTDLGGTNSAKGLKLAHQLIDEDKRANADSVVIFFTDGDPWDGDEAIKEAKSLKDSGTLIYAVGTFQTDDVNDLTPYSNRYMQAVSSNYPNAAGATLSELGERAPDSDYYMNAADADQLAGIFNDIWTAISSKPSSPIAATTESGMERGAVTFTDELGEYMTVKDFTSVVFAGERFTKKTAETSEDGKTTAYTFEGEVAGNPIYGTANLADLVVTVTHGEQTDTVSVQVPEQLLPLRLYSATVDQDGAVSTTINDTFPIRVFYSVALKDGVEEALANPDEALAAYIAANGETFTSNKYEANAELGSTTAAFTPAKSNDFYYFVNDTPLYNTENTNDPAKSVDANGTYHYMRTYYADNAKHEQWIAVSGADANGKTQAGANGNVYVPAGTVRMGLANYTVAKKSNVTATATAAIAPRWGRHRRQRGARQQRPPRLRRGTGRADPGTERTGRERAA
;
A
#
# COMPACT_ATOMS: atom_id res chain seq x y z
N MET A 1 42.27 -22.27 -34.83
CA MET A 1 43.06 -23.51 -34.81
C MET A 1 42.16 -24.59 -34.28
N ASP A 2 41.80 -25.54 -35.15
CA ASP A 2 41.22 -26.83 -34.77
C ASP A 2 42.17 -27.61 -33.86
N ILE A 3 41.64 -28.45 -32.96
CA ILE A 3 42.07 -29.84 -32.66
C ILE A 3 41.16 -30.44 -31.56
N LYS A 4 40.29 -31.38 -32.01
CA LYS A 4 40.00 -32.74 -31.50
C LYS A 4 39.95 -32.99 -29.97
N SER A 5 38.78 -33.37 -29.41
CA SER A 5 38.27 -34.75 -29.25
C SER A 5 39.05 -35.64 -28.26
N ASN A 6 38.43 -36.05 -27.16
CA ASN A 6 38.46 -37.47 -26.77
C ASN A 6 37.26 -37.94 -25.91
N GLN A 7 36.94 -39.21 -26.14
CA GLN A 7 35.78 -40.06 -25.80
C GLN A 7 35.55 -40.38 -24.30
N GLN A 8 34.27 -40.42 -23.85
CA GLN A 8 33.38 -41.56 -23.52
C GLN A 8 33.74 -42.48 -22.33
N HIS A 9 32.79 -42.55 -21.37
CA HIS A 9 32.15 -43.74 -20.78
C HIS A 9 30.90 -43.24 -20.02
N GLY A 10 29.65 -43.46 -20.45
CA GLY A 10 28.80 -44.64 -20.21
C GLY A 10 28.19 -44.60 -18.79
N ALA A 11 26.90 -44.75 -18.48
CA ALA A 11 25.66 -44.95 -19.21
C ALA A 11 24.47 -44.90 -18.20
N ARG A 12 23.25 -44.69 -18.71
CA ARG A 12 21.91 -45.15 -18.24
C ARG A 12 20.98 -44.22 -17.43
N GLY A 13 19.76 -44.12 -17.99
CA GLY A 13 18.48 -43.79 -17.35
C GLY A 13 18.08 -42.32 -17.48
N ALA A 14 16.91 -41.89 -17.97
CA ALA A 14 15.79 -42.53 -18.65
C ALA A 14 15.01 -41.36 -19.33
N ILE A 15 14.86 -41.38 -20.65
CA ILE A 15 14.05 -40.39 -21.39
C ILE A 15 12.62 -40.93 -21.46
N VAL A 16 11.69 -40.29 -20.75
CA VAL A 16 10.25 -40.45 -21.00
C VAL A 16 9.87 -39.50 -22.13
N ARG A 17 9.52 -40.07 -23.28
CA ARG A 17 8.97 -39.37 -24.44
C ARG A 17 7.50 -39.04 -24.15
N ILE A 18 7.13 -37.76 -24.15
CA ILE A 18 5.73 -37.33 -24.25
C ILE A 18 5.37 -37.34 -25.74
N THR A 19 4.55 -38.30 -26.14
CA THR A 19 3.99 -38.39 -27.48
C THR A 19 2.81 -37.43 -27.58
N VAL A 20 2.93 -36.40 -28.42
CA VAL A 20 1.81 -35.54 -28.82
C VAL A 20 0.97 -36.31 -29.84
N VAL A 21 -0.30 -36.57 -29.53
CA VAL A 21 -1.28 -37.07 -30.48
C VAL A 21 -2.19 -35.90 -30.89
N VAL A 22 -2.00 -35.41 -32.12
CA VAL A 22 -2.93 -34.50 -32.79
C VAL A 22 -3.98 -35.35 -33.49
N VAL A 23 -5.23 -35.31 -33.03
CA VAL A 23 -6.36 -35.84 -33.80
C VAL A 23 -7.07 -34.66 -34.45
N ALA A 24 -6.92 -34.55 -35.77
CA ALA A 24 -7.74 -33.70 -36.60
C ALA A 24 -9.05 -34.45 -36.90
N VAL A 25 -10.19 -33.91 -36.50
CA VAL A 25 -11.51 -34.38 -36.98
C VAL A 25 -12.09 -33.30 -37.89
N ALA A 26 -12.13 -33.61 -39.18
CA ALA A 26 -12.95 -32.91 -40.15
C ALA A 26 -14.21 -33.73 -40.37
N MET A 27 -15.40 -33.12 -40.25
CA MET A 27 -16.61 -33.65 -40.86
C MET A 27 -17.57 -32.54 -41.25
N LEU A 28 -17.95 -32.53 -42.53
CA LEU A 28 -19.21 -31.99 -43.01
C LEU A 28 -19.64 -32.84 -44.22
N VAL A 29 -20.84 -33.42 -44.16
CA VAL A 29 -21.92 -33.42 -45.19
C VAL A 29 -22.95 -34.53 -44.91
N VAL A 30 -24.11 -34.08 -44.42
CA VAL A 30 -25.53 -34.42 -44.72
C VAL A 30 -25.92 -35.85 -45.13
N THR A 31 -26.85 -36.44 -44.36
CA THR A 31 -28.07 -37.10 -44.89
C THR A 31 -29.18 -37.16 -43.83
N ALA A 32 -30.37 -36.66 -44.19
CA ALA A 32 -31.62 -36.82 -43.45
C ALA A 32 -32.40 -38.03 -43.98
N MET A 33 -32.96 -38.86 -43.10
CA MET A 33 -34.24 -39.57 -43.32
C MET A 33 -34.73 -40.24 -42.01
N PHE A 34 -36.04 -40.11 -41.78
CA PHE A 34 -36.81 -40.58 -40.63
C PHE A 34 -36.72 -42.11 -40.40
N GLY A 35 -36.62 -42.54 -39.13
CA GLY A 35 -37.00 -43.90 -38.71
C GLY A 35 -36.24 -44.50 -37.53
N VAL A 36 -36.90 -44.51 -36.36
CA VAL A 36 -36.81 -45.48 -35.23
C VAL A 36 -35.41 -45.93 -34.75
N GLY A 37 -35.11 -45.53 -33.51
CA GLY A 37 -34.05 -46.10 -32.67
C GLY A 37 -33.03 -45.03 -32.30
N ARG A 38 -33.21 -44.37 -31.15
CA ARG A 38 -32.14 -43.55 -30.56
C ARG A 38 -30.93 -44.45 -30.38
N ALA A 39 -29.91 -44.21 -31.20
CA ALA A 39 -28.56 -44.62 -30.89
C ALA A 39 -28.22 -44.12 -29.49
N GLN A 40 -27.52 -44.97 -28.74
CA GLN A 40 -26.91 -44.72 -27.44
C GLN A 40 -26.63 -43.22 -27.24
N ALA A 41 -27.30 -42.59 -26.26
CA ALA A 41 -27.12 -41.18 -25.96
C ALA A 41 -25.62 -40.90 -25.82
N ALA A 42 -25.07 -40.02 -26.65
CA ALA A 42 -23.70 -39.57 -26.48
C ALA A 42 -23.62 -38.89 -25.11
N GLU A 43 -22.72 -39.37 -24.25
CA GLU A 43 -22.48 -38.78 -22.94
C GLU A 43 -21.97 -37.33 -23.14
N LEU A 44 -22.55 -36.37 -22.42
CA LEU A 44 -22.11 -34.98 -22.48
C LEU A 44 -20.66 -34.90 -21.99
N ALA A 45 -19.77 -34.31 -22.79
CA ALA A 45 -18.37 -34.17 -22.46
C ALA A 45 -18.02 -32.71 -22.16
N ALA A 46 -17.49 -32.44 -20.97
CA ALA A 46 -17.01 -31.11 -20.61
C ALA A 46 -15.73 -30.74 -21.37
N SER A 47 -15.64 -29.51 -21.86
CA SER A 47 -14.44 -28.96 -22.50
C SER A 47 -14.19 -27.52 -22.05
N ALA A 48 -12.92 -27.14 -21.94
CA ALA A 48 -12.51 -25.78 -21.55
C ALA A 48 -11.31 -25.33 -22.38
N ASP A 49 -11.16 -24.02 -22.54
CA ASP A 49 -9.95 -23.42 -23.09
C ASP A 49 -8.79 -23.53 -22.10
N PRO A 50 -7.52 -23.39 -22.56
CA PRO A 50 -6.38 -23.35 -21.65
C PRO A 50 -6.55 -22.29 -20.56
N THR A 51 -6.28 -22.69 -19.31
CA THR A 51 -6.43 -21.80 -18.15
C THR A 51 -5.55 -20.55 -18.23
N THR A 52 -6.02 -19.47 -17.62
CA THR A 52 -5.35 -18.17 -17.52
C THR A 52 -4.84 -17.87 -16.11
N PHE A 53 -4.87 -18.84 -15.17
CA PHE A 53 -4.48 -18.65 -13.76
C PHE A 53 -3.06 -18.10 -13.52
N THR A 54 -2.17 -18.27 -14.50
CA THR A 54 -0.79 -17.77 -14.47
C THR A 54 -0.55 -16.61 -15.43
N GLN A 55 -1.50 -16.25 -16.30
CA GLN A 55 -1.31 -15.19 -17.31
C GLN A 55 -1.08 -13.82 -16.71
N TRP A 56 -1.41 -13.64 -15.44
CA TRP A 56 -1.06 -12.42 -14.71
C TRP A 56 0.46 -12.17 -14.71
N THR A 57 1.31 -13.19 -14.86
CA THR A 57 2.78 -13.02 -14.99
C THR A 57 3.24 -12.70 -16.43
N GLU A 58 2.37 -12.84 -17.43
CA GLU A 58 2.73 -12.84 -18.86
C GLU A 58 2.08 -11.68 -19.68
N GLY A 59 1.48 -10.68 -19.03
CA GLY A 59 0.70 -9.62 -19.71
C GLY A 59 1.37 -8.24 -19.84
N VAL A 60 0.76 -7.39 -20.68
CA VAL A 60 1.00 -5.92 -20.65
C VAL A 60 0.65 -5.41 -19.26
N GLY A 61 1.54 -4.63 -18.67
CA GLY A 61 1.45 -4.26 -17.28
C GLY A 61 1.71 -5.45 -16.36
N ASN A 62 2.81 -6.19 -16.61
CA ASN A 62 3.29 -7.27 -15.76
C ASN A 62 3.34 -6.75 -14.32
N PRO A 63 2.78 -7.43 -13.32
CA PRO A 63 2.85 -7.01 -11.94
C PRO A 63 4.25 -7.09 -11.35
N VAL A 64 5.30 -7.50 -12.08
CA VAL A 64 6.70 -7.22 -11.67
C VAL A 64 7.28 -5.98 -12.35
N ASP A 65 6.58 -5.38 -13.31
CA ASP A 65 7.00 -4.15 -13.99
C ASP A 65 6.53 -2.94 -13.17
N PRO A 66 7.45 -2.13 -12.60
CA PRO A 66 7.11 -0.97 -11.78
C PRO A 66 6.27 0.09 -12.52
N ARG A 67 6.23 0.06 -13.85
CA ARG A 67 5.32 0.92 -14.63
C ARG A 67 3.85 0.55 -14.43
N SER A 68 3.57 -0.65 -13.94
CA SER A 68 2.23 -1.14 -13.62
C SER A 68 1.80 -0.82 -12.20
N THR A 69 2.55 0.01 -11.46
CA THR A 69 2.22 0.35 -10.08
C THR A 69 0.88 1.07 -9.99
N GLY A 70 0.02 0.64 -9.06
CA GLY A 70 -1.37 1.08 -8.91
C GLY A 70 -2.37 0.23 -9.68
N ARG A 71 -1.93 -0.64 -10.59
CA ARG A 71 -2.84 -1.45 -11.40
C ARG A 71 -3.57 -2.51 -10.57
N VAL A 72 -4.79 -2.82 -10.98
CA VAL A 72 -5.58 -3.96 -10.49
C VAL A 72 -5.60 -5.03 -11.58
N TRP A 73 -5.31 -6.27 -11.22
CA TRP A 73 -5.40 -7.44 -12.09
C TRP A 73 -6.58 -8.30 -11.66
N THR A 74 -7.36 -8.74 -12.64
CA THR A 74 -8.51 -9.62 -12.43
C THR A 74 -8.52 -10.69 -13.52
N ASP A 75 -8.90 -11.90 -13.16
CA ASP A 75 -8.99 -13.03 -14.10
C ASP A 75 -10.16 -13.94 -13.75
N LYS A 76 -10.73 -14.58 -14.78
CA LYS A 76 -11.65 -15.71 -14.62
C LYS A 76 -11.12 -16.87 -15.45
N SER A 77 -10.90 -18.00 -14.79
CA SER A 77 -10.39 -19.22 -15.39
C SER A 77 -11.38 -20.37 -15.17
N ILE A 78 -11.54 -21.23 -16.18
CA ILE A 78 -12.40 -22.40 -16.15
C ILE A 78 -11.55 -23.63 -16.51
N THR A 79 -11.77 -24.75 -15.82
CA THR A 79 -11.09 -26.02 -16.07
C THR A 79 -12.07 -27.19 -15.89
N THR A 80 -11.78 -28.30 -16.57
CA THR A 80 -12.50 -29.58 -16.46
C THR A 80 -11.81 -30.57 -15.52
N GLY A 81 -10.71 -30.18 -14.87
CA GLY A 81 -9.97 -31.00 -13.91
C GLY A 81 -9.35 -30.18 -12.78
N ASP A 82 -8.55 -30.86 -11.96
CA ASP A 82 -7.87 -30.26 -10.82
C ASP A 82 -6.91 -29.12 -11.24
N VAL A 83 -6.73 -28.16 -10.35
CA VAL A 83 -5.81 -27.04 -10.54
C VAL A 83 -4.66 -27.16 -9.55
N THR A 84 -3.44 -27.09 -10.06
CA THR A 84 -2.24 -26.93 -9.24
C THR A 84 -1.73 -25.51 -9.39
N LEU A 85 -1.70 -24.78 -8.28
CA LEU A 85 -1.17 -23.42 -8.18
C LEU A 85 0.20 -23.43 -7.51
N ASP A 86 1.08 -22.56 -7.98
CA ASP A 86 2.30 -22.22 -7.26
C ASP A 86 1.98 -21.30 -6.08
N ALA A 87 2.50 -21.64 -4.91
CA ALA A 87 2.34 -20.90 -3.66
C ALA A 87 3.65 -20.20 -3.22
N GLY A 88 4.67 -20.19 -4.08
CA GLY A 88 6.00 -19.69 -3.74
C GLY A 88 6.85 -20.72 -2.99
N ASP A 89 8.15 -20.48 -2.92
CA ASP A 89 9.12 -21.34 -2.21
C ASP A 89 9.09 -22.83 -2.62
N GLY A 90 8.70 -23.11 -3.86
CA GLY A 90 8.53 -24.48 -4.37
C GLY A 90 7.32 -25.22 -3.81
N LYS A 91 6.43 -24.55 -3.07
CA LYS A 91 5.17 -25.11 -2.56
C LYS A 91 4.10 -25.05 -3.63
N GLN A 92 3.21 -26.04 -3.60
CA GLN A 92 2.06 -26.10 -4.49
C GLN A 92 0.77 -26.28 -3.70
N VAL A 93 -0.29 -25.65 -4.19
CA VAL A 93 -1.65 -25.85 -3.70
C VAL A 93 -2.46 -26.54 -4.78
N VAL A 94 -3.06 -27.67 -4.43
CA VAL A 94 -3.98 -28.39 -5.32
C VAL A 94 -5.42 -28.08 -4.94
N ILE A 95 -6.21 -27.70 -5.94
CA ILE A 95 -7.66 -27.49 -5.85
C ILE A 95 -8.31 -28.58 -6.68
N ALA A 96 -8.87 -29.57 -6.00
CA ALA A 96 -9.57 -30.67 -6.64
C ALA A 96 -10.90 -30.18 -7.21
N LYS A 97 -11.24 -30.61 -8.43
CA LYS A 97 -12.58 -30.45 -8.99
C LYS A 97 -13.52 -31.42 -8.29
N ASP A 98 -14.71 -30.96 -7.94
CA ASP A 98 -15.75 -31.84 -7.42
C ASP A 98 -16.16 -32.86 -8.51
N GLN A 99 -16.29 -34.13 -8.11
CA GLN A 99 -16.68 -35.22 -9.01
C GLN A 99 -18.10 -35.03 -9.54
N ALA A 100 -18.98 -34.41 -8.76
CA ALA A 100 -20.36 -34.10 -9.16
C ALA A 100 -20.49 -32.84 -10.04
N SER A 101 -19.36 -32.22 -10.41
CA SER A 101 -19.36 -30.99 -11.21
C SER A 101 -18.67 -31.16 -12.56
N ASP A 102 -19.13 -30.41 -13.56
CA ASP A 102 -18.54 -30.41 -14.90
C ASP A 102 -17.31 -29.50 -14.96
N PHE A 103 -17.36 -28.38 -14.24
CA PHE A 103 -16.34 -27.34 -14.27
C PHE A 103 -15.93 -26.90 -12.87
N LEU A 104 -14.64 -26.59 -12.73
CA LEU A 104 -14.12 -25.77 -11.64
C LEU A 104 -13.78 -24.39 -12.19
N VAL A 105 -14.33 -23.36 -11.57
CA VAL A 105 -14.16 -21.97 -11.96
C VAL A 105 -13.40 -21.23 -10.86
N GLY A 106 -12.42 -20.40 -11.25
CA GLY A 106 -11.66 -19.57 -10.33
C GLY A 106 -11.68 -18.11 -10.74
N LEU A 107 -12.06 -17.25 -9.80
CA LEU A 107 -12.00 -15.79 -9.93
C LEU A 107 -10.78 -15.27 -9.19
N SER A 108 -9.87 -14.62 -9.90
CA SER A 108 -8.59 -14.16 -9.32
C SER A 108 -8.51 -12.64 -9.28
N ALA A 109 -8.00 -12.07 -8.19
CA ALA A 109 -7.72 -10.64 -8.07
C ALA A 109 -6.40 -10.33 -7.36
N MET A 110 -5.74 -9.24 -7.73
CA MET A 110 -4.65 -8.61 -6.97
C MET A 110 -4.48 -7.16 -7.43
N SER A 111 -3.68 -6.40 -6.70
CA SER A 111 -3.30 -5.04 -7.08
C SER A 111 -1.83 -4.77 -6.79
N SER A 112 -1.36 -3.60 -7.21
CA SER A 112 -0.05 -3.08 -6.83
C SER A 112 -0.14 -1.69 -6.23
N ALA A 113 0.86 -1.32 -5.45
CA ALA A 113 1.06 0.02 -4.92
C ALA A 113 2.55 0.37 -4.87
N GLN A 114 2.84 1.67 -4.73
CA GLN A 114 4.20 2.16 -4.55
C GLN A 114 4.40 2.68 -3.14
N GLN A 115 5.59 2.45 -2.62
CA GLN A 115 6.18 3.08 -1.46
C GLN A 115 7.51 3.68 -1.92
N ILE A 116 7.67 5.00 -1.85
CA ILE A 116 8.93 5.65 -2.23
C ILE A 116 9.42 6.41 -1.01
N THR A 117 10.33 5.83 -0.22
CA THR A 117 10.97 6.49 0.92
C THR A 117 11.62 7.80 0.44
N GLY A 118 10.99 8.92 0.79
CA GLY A 118 11.29 10.29 0.35
C GLY A 118 10.06 11.09 -0.14
N MET A 119 8.96 10.43 -0.51
CA MET A 119 7.73 11.06 -1.03
C MET A 119 6.48 10.51 -0.33
N SER A 120 5.43 11.32 -0.14
CA SER A 120 4.20 10.82 0.47
C SER A 120 3.42 9.86 -0.44
N SER A 121 2.46 9.15 0.16
CA SER A 121 1.54 8.25 -0.53
C SER A 121 0.86 8.91 -1.75
N GLY A 122 1.05 8.33 -2.94
CA GLY A 122 0.46 8.85 -4.18
C GLY A 122 1.22 10.01 -4.85
N ASN A 123 2.53 10.12 -4.63
CA ASN A 123 3.41 11.16 -5.19
C ASN A 123 3.03 12.60 -4.79
N LYS A 124 2.42 12.79 -3.63
CA LYS A 124 2.18 14.12 -3.09
C LYS A 124 3.40 14.60 -2.29
N PRO A 125 3.73 15.90 -2.33
CA PRO A 125 4.72 16.46 -1.44
C PRO A 125 4.25 16.42 0.03
N LEU A 126 5.20 16.47 0.96
CA LEU A 126 4.94 16.64 2.39
C LEU A 126 5.00 18.12 2.79
N ASP A 127 4.12 18.52 3.70
CA ASP A 127 4.24 19.74 4.50
C ASP A 127 4.42 19.35 5.98
N VAL A 128 5.67 19.39 6.45
CA VAL A 128 6.07 18.94 7.80
C VAL A 128 6.19 20.13 8.76
N THR A 129 5.43 20.12 9.84
CA THR A 129 5.57 21.13 10.90
C THR A 129 6.37 20.56 12.07
N LEU A 130 7.56 21.12 12.28
CA LEU A 130 8.39 20.82 13.45
C LEU A 130 7.93 21.71 14.60
N VAL A 131 7.37 21.09 15.65
CA VAL A 131 6.89 21.78 16.85
C VAL A 131 7.83 21.43 18.00
N LEU A 132 8.75 22.34 18.29
CA LEU A 132 9.94 22.08 19.08
C LEU A 132 9.88 22.77 20.44
N ASP A 133 9.92 21.98 21.50
CA ASP A 133 10.12 22.49 22.85
C ASP A 133 11.54 23.09 22.98
N VAL A 134 11.60 24.35 23.40
CA VAL A 134 12.83 25.08 23.73
C VAL A 134 12.78 25.62 25.15
N SER A 135 12.02 24.98 26.03
CA SER A 135 11.91 25.32 27.45
C SER A 135 13.24 25.16 28.20
N GLY A 136 13.35 25.78 29.38
CA GLY A 136 14.58 25.72 30.18
C GLY A 136 15.03 24.31 30.57
N SER A 137 14.12 23.32 30.63
CA SER A 137 14.46 21.90 30.87
C SER A 137 15.30 21.30 29.74
N MET A 138 15.26 21.87 28.54
CA MET A 138 16.05 21.45 27.39
C MET A 138 17.56 21.68 27.57
N SER A 139 17.96 22.49 28.57
CA SER A 139 19.34 22.61 29.02
C SER A 139 19.85 21.39 29.80
N SER A 140 18.96 20.45 30.15
CA SER A 140 19.27 19.24 30.90
C SER A 140 20.16 18.28 30.13
N SER A 141 20.88 17.43 30.87
CA SER A 141 21.86 16.50 30.32
C SER A 141 21.14 15.35 29.63
N MET A 142 21.56 15.01 28.41
CA MET A 142 21.10 13.83 27.66
C MET A 142 22.24 12.82 27.42
N GLY A 143 23.38 13.01 28.10
CA GLY A 143 24.54 12.14 28.04
C GLY A 143 25.84 12.91 27.91
N TRP A 144 26.89 12.19 27.55
CA TRP A 144 28.24 12.71 27.35
C TRP A 144 28.72 12.38 25.94
N GLY A 145 29.30 13.38 25.28
CA GLY A 145 30.06 13.20 24.05
C GLY A 145 31.56 13.26 24.34
N TYR A 146 32.36 12.80 23.38
CA TYR A 146 33.82 12.81 23.46
C TYR A 146 34.39 13.47 22.21
N ARG A 147 35.29 14.44 22.38
CA ARG A 147 35.97 15.12 21.26
C ARG A 147 37.48 14.97 21.37
N PRO A 148 38.20 14.76 20.25
CA PRO A 148 39.66 14.76 20.27
C PRO A 148 40.19 16.04 20.92
N ALA A 149 41.15 15.90 21.81
CA ALA A 149 41.85 16.99 22.46
C ALA A 149 43.35 16.69 22.47
N TYR A 150 44.17 17.73 22.58
CA TYR A 150 45.60 17.66 22.32
C TYR A 150 46.39 18.50 23.29
N GLY A 151 47.54 17.99 23.74
CA GLY A 151 48.46 18.74 24.58
C GLY A 151 47.76 19.43 25.77
N ASP A 152 47.93 20.75 25.86
CA ASP A 152 47.37 21.58 26.93
C ASP A 152 45.85 21.78 26.88
N ASP A 153 45.17 21.39 25.79
CA ASP A 153 43.70 21.42 25.68
C ASP A 153 43.05 20.23 26.41
N LEU A 154 43.83 19.23 26.82
CA LEU A 154 43.30 18.05 27.50
C LEU A 154 42.90 18.35 28.96
N ASP A 155 41.74 17.86 29.35
CA ASP A 155 41.22 17.98 30.71
C ASP A 155 42.00 17.07 31.67
N TYR A 156 41.92 17.37 32.97
CA TYR A 156 42.57 16.55 34.02
C TYR A 156 42.16 15.07 33.95
N THR A 157 40.89 14.81 33.62
CA THR A 157 40.40 13.50 33.24
C THR A 157 40.11 13.52 31.75
N ALA A 158 40.92 12.78 30.99
CA ALA A 158 40.72 12.56 29.57
C ALA A 158 40.28 11.11 29.33
N TYR A 159 40.00 10.76 28.08
CA TYR A 159 39.49 9.45 27.74
C TYR A 159 40.28 8.85 26.56
N VAL A 160 40.55 7.55 26.65
CA VAL A 160 41.07 6.74 25.54
C VAL A 160 39.89 6.03 24.90
N LYS A 161 39.81 6.06 23.57
CA LYS A 161 38.85 5.23 22.82
C LYS A 161 39.39 3.80 22.74
N THR A 162 38.62 2.84 23.22
CA THR A 162 38.97 1.41 23.20
C THR A 162 38.57 0.76 21.87
N ASP A 163 39.05 -0.46 21.63
CA ASP A 163 38.79 -1.20 20.38
C ASP A 163 37.31 -1.51 20.14
N ASP A 164 36.51 -1.60 21.22
CA ASP A 164 35.05 -1.77 21.16
C ASP A 164 34.29 -0.45 20.91
N GLY A 165 35.00 0.66 20.76
CA GLY A 165 34.45 1.98 20.52
C GLY A 165 34.01 2.75 21.77
N SER A 166 34.09 2.15 22.96
CA SER A 166 33.81 2.84 24.23
C SER A 166 34.95 3.78 24.65
N TYR A 167 34.71 4.59 25.68
CA TYR A 167 35.68 5.57 26.18
C TYR A 167 36.05 5.26 27.62
N LYS A 168 37.33 4.99 27.85
CA LYS A 168 37.88 4.69 29.17
C LYS A 168 38.58 5.92 29.74
N ALA A 169 38.22 6.30 30.98
CA ALA A 169 38.80 7.44 31.67
C ALA A 169 40.27 7.17 32.05
N VAL A 170 41.11 8.18 31.83
CA VAL A 170 42.53 8.24 32.21
C VAL A 170 42.82 9.56 32.90
N SER A 171 43.80 9.59 33.81
CA SER A 171 44.07 10.77 34.65
C SER A 171 45.42 11.39 34.35
N TYR A 172 45.49 12.72 34.35
CA TYR A 172 46.72 13.46 34.07
C TYR A 172 47.85 13.14 35.06
N ASP A 173 49.07 12.95 34.55
CA ASP A 173 50.27 12.72 35.34
C ASP A 173 51.20 13.95 35.31
N TYR A 174 51.20 14.70 36.41
CA TYR A 174 52.06 15.87 36.61
C TYR A 174 53.55 15.56 36.63
N THR A 175 53.96 14.33 36.96
CA THR A 175 55.37 13.98 37.14
C THR A 175 56.05 13.61 35.82
N LEU A 176 55.27 13.08 34.87
CA LEU A 176 55.77 12.65 33.57
C LEU A 176 55.41 13.60 32.43
N SER A 177 54.53 14.58 32.68
CA SER A 177 54.22 15.66 31.75
C SER A 177 55.28 16.76 31.82
N VAL A 178 56.44 16.50 31.20
CA VAL A 178 57.60 17.40 31.16
C VAL A 178 58.14 17.54 29.73
N ASP A 179 58.88 18.63 29.46
CA ASP A 179 59.56 18.90 28.18
C ASP A 179 58.64 18.85 26.93
N GLY A 180 57.39 19.31 27.07
CA GLY A 180 56.42 19.37 25.96
C GLY A 180 55.62 18.08 25.72
N ASN A 181 55.88 17.02 26.49
CA ASN A 181 55.06 15.81 26.50
C ASN A 181 53.92 15.95 27.52
N VAL A 182 52.74 15.45 27.14
CA VAL A 182 51.57 15.39 28.01
C VAL A 182 51.26 13.92 28.31
N ALA A 183 51.36 13.53 29.58
CA ALA A 183 51.26 12.15 30.03
C ALA A 183 50.02 11.92 30.90
N TYR A 184 49.36 10.78 30.69
CA TYR A 184 48.21 10.29 31.44
C TYR A 184 48.48 8.89 31.99
N LYS A 185 47.71 8.50 33.00
CA LYS A 185 47.78 7.18 33.63
C LYS A 185 46.46 6.42 33.53
N ASP A 186 46.62 5.13 33.29
CA ASP A 186 45.60 4.09 33.44
C ASP A 186 46.16 3.00 34.38
N GLY A 187 45.89 3.14 35.69
CA GLY A 187 46.59 2.35 36.70
C GLY A 187 48.10 2.60 36.65
N ASP A 188 48.87 1.54 36.43
CA ASP A 188 50.34 1.61 36.29
C ASP A 188 50.82 1.92 34.87
N THR A 189 49.91 1.97 33.89
CA THR A 189 50.23 2.22 32.48
C THR A 189 50.31 3.71 32.22
N VAL A 190 51.42 4.15 31.61
CA VAL A 190 51.62 5.55 31.18
C VAL A 190 51.24 5.68 29.71
N ILE A 191 50.47 6.72 29.40
CA ILE A 191 49.97 7.04 28.07
C ILE A 191 50.46 8.44 27.72
N TYR A 192 51.25 8.57 26.66
CA TYR A 192 51.62 9.88 26.13
C TYR A 192 50.56 10.33 25.13
N ALA A 193 49.99 11.51 25.34
CA ALA A 193 48.93 12.04 24.51
C ALA A 193 49.50 12.69 23.24
N LYS A 194 48.72 12.67 22.16
CA LYS A 194 49.03 13.49 20.99
C LYS A 194 49.06 14.97 21.35
N THR A 195 50.06 15.66 20.82
CA THR A 195 50.27 17.11 21.02
C THR A 195 49.52 17.96 20.02
N SER A 196 49.10 17.39 18.88
CA SER A 196 48.29 18.03 17.83
C SER A 196 47.60 16.96 16.96
N ALA A 197 46.70 17.39 16.06
CA ALA A 197 46.06 16.48 15.11
C ALA A 197 47.07 15.86 14.12
N GLU A 198 48.14 16.60 13.81
CA GLU A 198 49.22 16.21 12.91
C GLU A 198 50.31 15.39 13.60
N ASP A 199 50.19 15.13 14.91
CA ASP A 199 51.14 14.33 15.66
C ASP A 199 51.17 12.88 15.14
N ALA A 200 52.29 12.56 14.49
CA ALA A 200 52.55 11.29 13.83
C ALA A 200 53.44 10.36 14.69
N ASN A 201 53.76 10.72 15.93
CA ASN A 201 54.53 9.85 16.81
C ASN A 201 53.71 8.57 17.10
N PRO A 202 54.21 7.37 16.75
CA PRO A 202 53.47 6.13 16.98
C PRO A 202 53.26 5.81 18.46
N ASP A 203 54.06 6.38 19.36
CA ASP A 203 53.94 6.19 20.80
C ASP A 203 52.92 7.15 21.45
N HIS A 204 52.37 8.10 20.68
CA HIS A 204 51.36 9.04 21.16
C HIS A 204 49.95 8.57 20.84
N VAL A 205 49.09 8.55 21.87
CA VAL A 205 47.71 8.09 21.81
C VAL A 205 46.76 9.28 21.68
N GLN A 206 45.75 9.16 20.82
CA GLN A 206 44.67 10.16 20.76
C GLN A 206 43.84 10.08 22.03
N LEU A 207 43.79 11.18 22.78
CA LEU A 207 42.91 11.35 23.93
C LEU A 207 41.73 12.25 23.58
N TYR A 208 40.68 12.15 24.39
CA TYR A 208 39.43 12.85 24.19
C TYR A 208 38.99 13.53 25.48
N ASN A 209 38.48 14.76 25.38
CA ASN A 209 37.76 15.39 26.48
C ASN A 209 36.28 15.02 26.38
N SER A 210 35.65 14.77 27.53
CA SER A 210 34.21 14.60 27.58
C SER A 210 33.52 15.97 27.57
N TYR A 211 32.31 16.02 27.03
CA TYR A 211 31.47 17.21 27.11
C TYR A 211 30.01 16.82 27.27
N ARG A 212 29.28 17.67 27.97
CA ARG A 212 27.87 17.44 28.26
C ARG A 212 27.05 17.69 27.00
N ILE A 213 26.27 16.70 26.58
CA ILE A 213 25.26 16.88 25.52
C ILE A 213 23.96 17.28 26.21
N THR A 214 23.40 18.43 25.83
CA THR A 214 22.07 18.84 26.31
C THR A 214 20.97 18.27 25.43
N ARG A 215 19.74 18.17 25.95
CA ARG A 215 18.57 17.80 25.13
C ARG A 215 18.38 18.73 23.94
N LEU A 216 18.59 20.04 24.13
CA LEU A 216 18.55 21.01 23.03
C LEU A 216 19.63 20.72 21.98
N ALA A 217 20.86 20.39 22.39
CA ALA A 217 21.93 20.06 21.45
C ALA A 217 21.61 18.78 20.68
N ALA A 218 21.10 17.74 21.35
CA ALA A 218 20.67 16.51 20.71
C ALA A 218 19.51 16.75 19.73
N LEU A 219 18.52 17.55 20.12
CA LEU A 219 17.40 17.95 19.26
C LEU A 219 17.87 18.66 18.00
N LYS A 220 18.80 19.62 18.13
CA LYS A 220 19.39 20.32 16.97
C LYS A 220 20.02 19.35 15.99
N THR A 221 20.80 18.40 16.49
CA THR A 221 21.43 17.36 15.65
C THR A 221 20.38 16.50 14.94
N ALA A 222 19.38 16.00 15.67
CA ALA A 222 18.34 15.14 15.11
C ALA A 222 17.47 15.87 14.06
N VAL A 223 17.07 17.11 14.34
CA VAL A 223 16.29 17.94 13.42
C VAL A 223 17.11 18.30 12.17
N ASN A 224 18.39 18.67 12.32
CA ASN A 224 19.25 18.93 11.14
C ASN A 224 19.44 17.66 10.30
N GLY A 225 19.58 16.49 10.92
CA GLY A 225 19.61 15.20 10.21
C GLY A 225 18.34 14.98 9.39
N PHE A 226 17.17 15.22 9.99
CA PHE A 226 15.88 15.15 9.31
C PHE A 226 15.78 16.16 8.14
N LEU A 227 16.17 17.42 8.35
CA LEU A 227 16.17 18.44 7.30
C LEU A 227 17.14 18.09 6.16
N GLY A 228 18.28 17.48 6.46
CA GLY A 228 19.22 16.96 5.46
C GLY A 228 18.61 15.84 4.61
N GLN A 229 17.83 14.94 5.21
CA GLN A 229 17.10 13.91 4.47
C GLN A 229 16.01 14.51 3.56
N LEU A 230 15.27 15.49 4.06
CA LEU A 230 14.31 16.26 3.26
C LEU A 230 15.00 16.94 2.07
N ALA A 231 16.14 17.61 2.31
CA ALA A 231 16.93 18.28 1.28
C ALA A 231 17.44 17.30 0.20
N ALA A 232 17.99 16.16 0.63
CA ALA A 232 18.50 15.13 -0.26
C ALA A 232 17.40 14.57 -1.16
N CYS A 233 16.20 14.38 -0.63
CA CYS A 233 15.05 13.99 -1.42
C CYS A 233 14.64 15.07 -2.43
N ASP A 234 14.50 16.32 -1.97
CA ASP A 234 14.04 17.43 -2.81
C ASP A 234 15.04 17.83 -3.89
N ALA A 235 16.34 17.55 -3.71
CA ALA A 235 17.35 17.75 -4.74
C ALA A 235 17.07 16.94 -6.03
N GLN A 236 16.29 15.86 -5.94
CA GLN A 236 15.90 15.02 -7.07
C GLN A 236 14.58 15.46 -7.74
N ILE A 237 13.93 16.50 -7.20
CA ILE A 237 12.63 17.00 -7.62
C ILE A 237 12.82 18.36 -8.31
N ALA A 238 12.63 18.35 -9.63
CA ALA A 238 12.80 19.55 -10.45
C ALA A 238 11.66 20.56 -10.30
N ASP A 239 10.44 20.10 -10.05
CA ASP A 239 9.27 20.96 -9.86
C ASP A 239 9.17 21.44 -8.40
N PRO A 240 9.32 22.75 -8.13
CA PRO A 240 9.19 23.30 -6.78
C PRO A 240 7.84 22.99 -6.12
N ALA A 241 6.75 22.87 -6.89
CA ALA A 241 5.44 22.57 -6.34
C ALA A 241 5.32 21.13 -5.80
N ALA A 242 6.21 20.23 -6.22
CA ALA A 242 6.26 18.83 -5.84
C ALA A 242 7.33 18.53 -4.77
N LYS A 243 8.10 19.53 -4.34
CA LYS A 243 9.08 19.38 -3.25
C LYS A 243 8.41 19.29 -1.89
N ASN A 244 9.05 18.60 -0.97
CA ASN A 244 8.68 18.62 0.42
C ASN A 244 8.98 20.01 1.02
N ARG A 245 8.26 20.38 2.08
CA ARG A 245 8.52 21.62 2.81
C ARG A 245 8.46 21.36 4.29
N ALA A 246 9.23 22.15 5.03
CA ALA A 246 9.16 22.15 6.48
C ALA A 246 8.90 23.57 7.02
N GLY A 247 8.14 23.64 8.11
CA GLY A 247 7.93 24.84 8.92
C GLY A 247 8.38 24.58 10.35
N ILE A 248 8.80 25.63 11.06
CA ILE A 248 9.32 25.51 12.43
C ILE A 248 8.51 26.39 13.35
N VAL A 249 7.90 25.76 14.34
CA VAL A 249 7.28 26.38 15.51
C VAL A 249 8.07 25.98 16.73
N THR A 250 8.43 26.93 17.57
CA THR A 250 9.05 26.66 18.86
C THR A 250 8.13 27.08 19.98
N PHE A 251 8.19 26.40 21.11
CA PHE A 251 7.44 26.82 22.29
C PHE A 251 8.27 26.72 23.58
N GLU A 252 7.96 27.66 24.45
CA GLU A 252 8.34 27.72 25.85
C GLU A 252 7.11 28.20 26.65
N SER A 253 7.21 29.22 27.49
CA SER A 253 6.07 29.97 28.05
C SER A 253 5.20 30.64 26.97
N LYS A 254 5.77 30.93 25.78
CA LYS A 254 5.10 31.42 24.57
C LYS A 254 5.48 30.52 23.37
N ALA A 255 4.70 30.62 22.29
CA ALA A 255 5.04 29.99 21.02
C ALA A 255 5.49 31.04 20.00
N GLU A 256 6.44 30.68 19.15
CA GLU A 256 6.96 31.50 18.07
C GLU A 256 7.01 30.71 16.76
N LEU A 257 6.55 31.34 15.68
CA LEU A 257 6.69 30.82 14.34
C LEU A 257 8.06 31.25 13.82
N LYS A 258 9.03 30.34 13.83
CA LYS A 258 10.39 30.62 13.36
C LYS A 258 10.49 30.57 11.84
N SER A 259 9.72 29.69 11.20
CA SER A 259 9.62 29.63 9.74
C SER A 259 8.24 29.15 9.30
N ARG A 260 7.74 29.76 8.22
CA ARG A 260 6.65 29.20 7.40
C ARG A 260 7.16 28.00 6.58
N PHE A 261 6.28 27.31 5.87
CA PHE A 261 6.69 26.17 5.03
C PHE A 261 7.63 26.62 3.90
N THR A 262 8.81 26.01 3.84
CA THR A 262 9.81 26.25 2.80
C THR A 262 10.59 24.98 2.49
N ASP A 263 11.13 24.89 1.27
CA ASP A 263 12.10 23.89 0.82
C ASP A 263 13.56 24.35 1.01
N ASP A 264 13.78 25.56 1.57
CA ASP A 264 15.11 26.07 1.91
C ASP A 264 15.60 25.47 3.24
N THR A 265 16.03 24.21 3.19
CA THR A 265 16.51 23.48 4.37
C THR A 265 17.75 24.11 4.99
N ALA A 266 18.59 24.80 4.22
CA ALA A 266 19.76 25.51 4.75
C ALA A 266 19.33 26.70 5.66
N ALA A 267 18.29 27.44 5.28
CA ALA A 267 17.73 28.48 6.13
C ALA A 267 17.11 27.89 7.41
N LEU A 268 16.43 26.75 7.30
CA LEU A 268 15.85 26.03 8.44
C LEU A 268 16.93 25.50 9.40
N GLU A 269 18.01 24.91 8.89
CA GLU A 269 19.18 24.50 9.68
C GLU A 269 19.81 25.69 10.40
N GLY A 270 19.91 26.85 9.75
CA GLY A 270 20.35 28.10 10.36
C GLY A 270 19.49 28.49 11.57
N ILE A 271 18.17 28.39 11.44
CA ILE A 271 17.21 28.63 12.54
C ILE A 271 17.42 27.62 13.68
N VAL A 272 17.51 26.32 13.36
CA VAL A 272 17.68 25.24 14.33
C VAL A 272 18.97 25.42 15.12
N ASN A 273 20.08 25.72 14.44
CA ASN A 273 21.38 25.98 15.06
C ASN A 273 21.32 27.18 16.02
N GLY A 274 20.50 28.19 15.71
CA GLY A 274 20.28 29.38 16.52
C GLY A 274 19.32 29.22 17.71
N LEU A 275 18.69 28.06 17.91
CA LEU A 275 17.75 27.85 19.03
C LEU A 275 18.45 27.94 20.39
N THR A 276 17.76 28.49 21.38
CA THR A 276 18.24 28.64 22.76
C THR A 276 17.15 28.23 23.73
N ASP A 277 17.51 27.57 24.83
CA ASP A 277 16.57 27.20 25.88
C ASP A 277 16.14 28.42 26.71
N LEU A 278 14.84 28.61 26.90
CA LEU A 278 14.25 29.72 27.64
C LEU A 278 12.91 29.29 28.27
N GLY A 279 12.57 29.80 29.46
CA GLY A 279 11.18 29.77 29.97
C GLY A 279 10.62 28.40 30.38
N GLY A 280 9.28 28.33 30.53
CA GLY A 280 8.54 27.11 30.88
C GLY A 280 8.06 26.32 29.66
N THR A 281 7.15 25.35 29.83
CA THR A 281 6.69 24.43 28.77
C THR A 281 5.19 24.62 28.51
N ASN A 282 4.80 25.38 27.49
CA ASN A 282 3.39 25.62 27.11
C ASN A 282 3.09 24.96 25.75
N SER A 283 2.79 23.66 25.82
CA SER A 283 2.60 22.81 24.64
C SER A 283 1.35 23.20 23.84
N ALA A 284 0.30 23.71 24.51
CA ALA A 284 -0.94 24.07 23.82
C ALA A 284 -0.75 25.27 22.88
N LYS A 285 0.04 26.29 23.28
CA LYS A 285 0.37 27.40 22.36
C LYS A 285 1.21 26.93 21.18
N GLY A 286 2.16 26.01 21.40
CA GLY A 286 2.98 25.42 20.35
C GLY A 286 2.11 24.75 19.28
N LEU A 287 1.25 23.82 19.70
CA LEU A 287 0.33 23.13 18.80
C LEU A 287 -0.69 24.07 18.14
N LYS A 288 -1.17 25.09 18.86
CA LYS A 288 -2.11 26.06 18.30
C LYS A 288 -1.48 26.90 17.19
N LEU A 289 -0.22 27.31 17.38
CA LEU A 289 0.50 28.06 16.35
C LEU A 289 0.87 27.17 15.16
N ALA A 290 1.17 25.89 15.40
CA ALA A 290 1.35 24.89 14.36
C ALA A 290 0.07 24.69 13.53
N HIS A 291 -1.08 24.61 14.19
CA HIS A 291 -2.38 24.52 13.53
C HIS A 291 -2.67 25.77 12.68
N GLN A 292 -2.38 26.97 13.20
CA GLN A 292 -2.49 28.20 12.42
C GLN A 292 -1.60 28.20 11.18
N LEU A 293 -0.34 27.76 11.30
CA LEU A 293 0.56 27.63 10.14
C LEU A 293 -0.03 26.66 9.09
N ILE A 294 -0.54 25.52 9.53
CA ILE A 294 -1.13 24.50 8.65
C ILE A 294 -2.36 25.07 7.94
N ASP A 295 -3.29 25.71 8.65
CA ASP A 295 -4.49 26.30 8.04
C ASP A 295 -4.17 27.38 7.02
N GLU A 296 -3.12 28.16 7.24
CA GLU A 296 -2.77 29.30 6.37
C GLU A 296 -1.88 28.93 5.17
N ASP A 297 -1.05 27.89 5.26
CA ASP A 297 0.06 27.66 4.31
C ASP A 297 0.18 26.22 3.81
N LYS A 298 -0.62 25.29 4.32
CA LYS A 298 -0.65 23.91 3.80
C LYS A 298 -1.11 23.92 2.34
N ARG A 299 -0.36 23.21 1.49
CA ARG A 299 -0.77 22.95 0.12
C ARG A 299 -1.94 21.98 0.07
N ALA A 300 -2.94 22.29 -0.76
CA ALA A 300 -4.09 21.40 -0.98
C ALA A 300 -3.68 20.02 -1.55
N ASN A 301 -2.55 19.96 -2.27
CA ASN A 301 -1.98 18.73 -2.83
C ASN A 301 -0.88 18.12 -1.97
N ALA A 302 -0.69 18.52 -0.71
CA ALA A 302 0.32 17.95 0.19
C ALA A 302 -0.30 17.20 1.37
N ASP A 303 0.38 16.14 1.82
CA ASP A 303 0.06 15.50 3.09
C ASP A 303 0.69 16.29 4.25
N SER A 304 -0.01 16.37 5.39
CA SER A 304 0.39 17.18 6.53
C SER A 304 0.86 16.31 7.69
N VAL A 305 2.06 16.61 8.17
CA VAL A 305 2.69 15.92 9.31
C VAL A 305 3.10 16.96 10.34
N VAL A 306 2.86 16.66 11.62
CA VAL A 306 3.42 17.38 12.75
C VAL A 306 4.39 16.45 13.47
N ILE A 307 5.61 16.92 13.69
CA ILE A 307 6.56 16.28 14.60
C ILE A 307 6.60 17.15 15.86
N PHE A 308 5.96 16.68 16.91
CA PHE A 308 5.86 17.35 18.19
C PHE A 308 6.92 16.79 19.14
N PHE A 309 7.88 17.62 19.52
CA PHE A 309 8.95 17.25 20.44
C PHE A 309 8.80 17.98 21.78
N THR A 310 8.90 17.26 22.90
CA THR A 310 8.89 17.84 24.26
C THR A 310 9.70 16.99 25.24
N ASP A 311 10.30 17.62 26.25
CA ASP A 311 11.03 16.94 27.33
C ASP A 311 10.32 16.96 28.70
N GLY A 312 9.14 17.58 28.79
CA GLY A 312 8.49 17.86 30.06
C GLY A 312 6.96 17.77 30.05
N ASP A 313 6.40 17.71 31.27
CA ASP A 313 4.96 17.72 31.56
C ASP A 313 4.39 19.13 31.34
N PRO A 314 3.57 19.35 30.30
CA PRO A 314 2.91 20.63 30.13
C PRO A 314 1.89 20.84 31.25
N TRP A 315 1.88 22.04 31.80
CA TRP A 315 0.83 22.48 32.73
C TRP A 315 -0.50 22.75 32.00
N ASP A 316 -0.51 22.69 30.67
CA ASP A 316 -1.63 22.88 29.74
C ASP A 316 -1.87 21.64 28.84
N GLY A 317 -1.58 20.44 29.36
CA GLY A 317 -1.65 19.20 28.60
C GLY A 317 -3.04 18.88 28.02
N ASP A 318 -4.11 19.19 28.74
CA ASP A 318 -5.47 18.94 28.25
C ASP A 318 -5.84 19.86 27.08
N GLU A 319 -5.42 21.12 27.10
CA GLU A 319 -5.57 22.05 25.98
C GLU A 319 -4.74 21.60 24.77
N ALA A 320 -3.51 21.16 24.99
CA ALA A 320 -2.65 20.62 23.95
C ALA A 320 -3.27 19.39 23.26
N ILE A 321 -3.87 18.47 24.03
CA ILE A 321 -4.55 17.28 23.48
C ILE A 321 -5.76 17.69 22.63
N LYS A 322 -6.54 18.69 23.05
CA LYS A 322 -7.69 19.19 22.26
C LYS A 322 -7.25 19.79 20.93
N GLU A 323 -6.14 20.53 20.93
CA GLU A 323 -5.58 21.10 19.72
C GLU A 323 -5.03 20.01 18.79
N ALA A 324 -4.29 19.04 19.34
CA ALA A 324 -3.81 17.86 18.62
C ALA A 324 -4.97 17.06 18.01
N LYS A 325 -6.08 16.91 18.74
CA LYS A 325 -7.29 16.28 18.21
C LYS A 325 -7.84 17.04 17.00
N SER A 326 -7.92 18.37 17.07
CA SER A 326 -8.41 19.17 15.94
C SER A 326 -7.53 18.99 14.69
N LEU A 327 -6.21 18.98 14.87
CA LEU A 327 -5.25 18.68 13.79
C LEU A 327 -5.49 17.28 13.20
N LYS A 328 -5.65 16.25 14.05
CA LYS A 328 -5.93 14.88 13.61
C LYS A 328 -7.27 14.75 12.88
N ASP A 329 -8.31 15.42 13.36
CA ASP A 329 -9.63 15.47 12.72
C ASP A 329 -9.56 16.14 11.33
N SER A 330 -8.61 17.05 11.10
CA SER A 330 -8.34 17.67 9.79
C SER A 330 -7.50 16.81 8.84
N GLY A 331 -7.08 15.61 9.29
CA GLY A 331 -6.27 14.66 8.52
C GLY A 331 -4.75 14.84 8.67
N THR A 332 -4.27 15.62 9.64
CA THR A 332 -2.83 15.74 9.96
C THR A 332 -2.37 14.57 10.83
N LEU A 333 -1.24 13.95 10.45
CA LEU A 333 -0.57 12.94 11.28
C LEU A 333 0.34 13.62 12.31
N ILE A 334 0.31 13.17 13.56
CA ILE A 334 1.14 13.72 14.64
C ILE A 334 2.06 12.64 15.18
N TYR A 335 3.37 12.81 14.99
CA TYR A 335 4.41 12.06 15.67
C TYR A 335 4.83 12.82 16.93
N ALA A 336 4.65 12.20 18.10
CA ALA A 336 5.07 12.75 19.38
C ALA A 336 6.42 12.12 19.76
N VAL A 337 7.41 12.95 20.07
CA VAL A 337 8.76 12.54 20.45
C VAL A 337 9.09 13.07 21.82
N GLY A 338 9.37 12.16 22.76
CA GLY A 338 9.72 12.47 24.13
C GLY A 338 11.17 12.16 24.48
N THR A 339 11.64 12.72 25.60
CA THR A 339 12.89 12.29 26.26
C THR A 339 12.67 12.03 27.76
N PHE A 340 11.56 11.35 28.06
CA PHE A 340 11.12 10.99 29.39
C PHE A 340 11.81 9.73 29.89
N GLN A 341 11.88 9.56 31.21
CA GLN A 341 12.28 8.29 31.80
C GLN A 341 11.11 7.30 31.67
N THR A 342 11.22 6.37 30.72
CA THR A 342 10.23 5.30 30.52
C THR A 342 10.91 4.07 29.93
N ASP A 343 10.56 2.89 30.46
CA ASP A 343 11.03 1.61 29.95
C ASP A 343 10.11 1.06 28.84
N ASP A 344 8.84 1.49 28.81
CA ASP A 344 7.84 1.14 27.81
C ASP A 344 6.92 2.34 27.55
N VAL A 345 6.96 2.86 26.33
CA VAL A 345 6.12 3.99 25.88
C VAL A 345 4.62 3.66 25.88
N ASN A 346 4.25 2.38 25.91
CA ASN A 346 2.87 1.90 25.99
C ASN A 346 2.39 1.68 27.43
N ASP A 347 3.25 1.81 28.44
CA ASP A 347 2.79 1.88 29.82
C ASP A 347 1.99 3.18 30.01
N LEU A 348 0.69 3.03 30.24
CA LEU A 348 -0.25 4.14 30.46
C LEU A 348 -0.33 4.55 31.94
N THR A 349 0.51 4.01 32.83
CA THR A 349 0.56 4.45 34.23
C THR A 349 1.12 5.86 34.36
N PRO A 350 2.29 6.19 33.74
CA PRO A 350 2.84 7.55 33.79
C PRO A 350 1.92 8.54 33.06
N TYR A 351 1.75 9.72 33.64
CA TYR A 351 0.98 10.80 33.00
C TYR A 351 1.65 11.25 31.70
N SER A 352 2.97 11.42 31.68
CA SER A 352 3.75 11.79 30.49
C SER A 352 3.50 10.86 29.31
N ASN A 353 3.50 9.54 29.53
CA ASN A 353 3.18 8.57 28.49
C ASN A 353 1.75 8.72 27.98
N ARG A 354 0.75 8.82 28.87
CA ARG A 354 -0.64 9.04 28.44
C ARG A 354 -0.82 10.34 27.67
N TYR A 355 -0.18 11.42 28.12
CA TYR A 355 -0.20 12.71 27.45
C TYR A 355 0.38 12.61 26.03
N MET A 356 1.57 12.03 25.88
CA MET A 356 2.21 11.89 24.57
C MET A 356 1.44 10.94 23.64
N GLN A 357 0.89 9.84 24.18
CA GLN A 357 0.00 8.94 23.46
C GLN A 357 -1.25 9.68 22.95
N ALA A 358 -1.87 10.51 23.80
CA ALA A 358 -3.05 11.30 23.47
C ALA A 358 -2.78 12.38 22.40
N VAL A 359 -1.63 13.06 22.47
CA VAL A 359 -1.21 14.04 21.46
C VAL A 359 -0.95 13.35 20.12
N SER A 360 -0.25 12.21 20.13
CA SER A 360 0.09 11.48 18.92
C SER A 360 -1.12 10.94 18.16
N SER A 361 -0.90 10.51 16.91
CA SER A 361 -1.90 9.79 16.12
C SER A 361 -2.16 8.35 16.58
N ASN A 362 -1.52 7.85 17.65
CA ASN A 362 -1.87 6.55 18.24
C ASN A 362 -3.30 6.54 18.78
N TYR A 363 -3.76 7.67 19.32
CA TYR A 363 -5.12 7.84 19.85
C TYR A 363 -5.81 8.98 19.10
N PRO A 364 -6.36 8.73 17.90
CA PRO A 364 -6.89 9.79 17.03
C PRO A 364 -8.04 10.57 17.67
N ASN A 365 -8.81 9.92 18.55
CA ASN A 365 -9.99 10.49 19.20
C ASN A 365 -9.76 10.98 20.63
N ALA A 366 -8.52 11.06 21.10
CA ALA A 366 -8.22 11.47 22.47
C ALA A 366 -8.77 12.88 22.77
N ALA A 367 -9.54 13.00 23.85
CA ALA A 367 -10.08 14.26 24.35
C ALA A 367 -9.36 14.77 25.62
N GLY A 368 -8.52 13.93 26.20
CA GLY A 368 -7.73 14.18 27.41
C GLY A 368 -6.77 13.02 27.70
N ALA A 369 -5.96 13.15 28.76
CA ALA A 369 -4.95 12.15 29.14
C ALA A 369 -5.46 11.13 30.18
N THR A 370 -6.74 11.16 30.57
CA THR A 370 -7.31 10.11 31.43
C THR A 370 -7.58 8.85 30.61
N LEU A 371 -7.54 7.67 31.25
CA LEU A 371 -7.78 6.39 30.55
C LEU A 371 -9.15 6.34 29.86
N SER A 372 -10.16 7.02 30.42
CA SER A 372 -11.49 7.14 29.82
C SER A 372 -11.56 8.09 28.63
N GLU A 373 -10.60 9.02 28.49
CA GLU A 373 -10.62 10.08 27.48
C GLU A 373 -9.63 9.85 26.34
N LEU A 374 -8.73 8.86 26.45
CA LEU A 374 -7.83 8.47 25.36
C LEU A 374 -8.58 7.97 24.12
N GLY A 375 -9.74 7.33 24.32
CA GLY A 375 -10.47 6.67 23.25
C GLY A 375 -9.77 5.40 22.75
N GLU A 376 -10.16 4.93 21.57
CA GLU A 376 -9.57 3.75 20.95
C GLU A 376 -8.21 4.06 20.30
N ARG A 377 -7.25 3.16 20.52
CA ARG A 377 -5.96 3.20 19.83
C ARG A 377 -6.15 2.83 18.37
N ALA A 378 -5.48 3.53 17.46
CA ALA A 378 -5.42 3.14 16.07
C ALA A 378 -4.71 1.77 15.92
N PRO A 379 -5.20 0.88 15.03
CA PRO A 379 -4.52 -0.38 14.73
C PRO A 379 -3.10 -0.14 14.18
N ASP A 380 -2.14 -0.98 14.56
CA ASP A 380 -0.75 -0.97 14.07
C ASP A 380 -0.07 0.42 14.09
N SER A 381 -0.40 1.23 15.11
CA SER A 381 0.07 2.61 15.22
C SER A 381 1.30 2.76 16.11
N ASP A 382 2.35 3.43 15.64
CA ASP A 382 3.57 3.74 16.42
C ASP A 382 3.98 5.22 16.25
N TYR A 383 3.11 6.12 16.69
CA TYR A 383 3.26 7.58 16.57
C TYR A 383 3.79 8.28 17.82
N TYR A 384 4.00 7.57 18.93
CA TYR A 384 4.72 8.08 20.10
C TYR A 384 6.03 7.32 20.28
N MET A 385 7.13 8.05 20.33
CA MET A 385 8.49 7.52 20.49
C MET A 385 9.20 8.28 21.61
N ASN A 386 10.14 7.63 22.28
CA ASN A 386 10.90 8.22 23.37
C ASN A 386 12.39 7.89 23.26
N ALA A 387 13.24 8.90 23.41
CA ALA A 387 14.69 8.75 23.35
C ALA A 387 15.33 8.85 24.74
N ALA A 388 16.20 7.89 25.08
CA ALA A 388 16.99 7.94 26.31
C ALA A 388 18.30 8.75 26.12
N ASP A 389 18.81 8.82 24.89
CA ASP A 389 20.08 9.45 24.56
C ASP A 389 20.05 10.11 23.16
N ALA A 390 21.09 10.88 22.85
CA ALA A 390 21.17 11.67 21.62
C ALA A 390 21.17 10.82 20.34
N ASP A 391 21.76 9.62 20.38
CA ASP A 391 21.84 8.73 19.21
C ASP A 391 20.47 8.11 18.93
N GLN A 392 19.75 7.68 19.97
CA GLN A 392 18.36 7.24 19.85
C GLN A 392 17.45 8.35 19.35
N LEU A 393 17.65 9.60 19.80
CA LEU A 393 16.87 10.73 19.31
C LEU A 393 17.10 10.98 17.81
N ALA A 394 18.35 10.93 17.35
CA ALA A 394 18.66 11.01 15.93
C ALA A 394 18.05 9.85 15.14
N GLY A 395 18.13 8.62 15.67
CA GLY A 395 17.48 7.44 15.10
C GLY A 395 15.97 7.59 14.96
N ILE A 396 15.29 8.10 15.98
CA ILE A 396 13.85 8.36 15.94
C ILE A 396 13.47 9.34 14.83
N PHE A 397 14.21 10.43 14.64
CA PHE A 397 13.92 11.37 13.55
C PHE A 397 14.14 10.73 12.17
N ASN A 398 15.14 9.86 12.03
CA ASN A 398 15.34 9.05 10.82
C ASN A 398 14.19 8.05 10.58
N ASP A 399 13.70 7.40 11.64
CA ASP A 399 12.58 6.46 11.57
C ASP A 399 11.28 7.18 11.20
N ILE A 400 11.05 8.37 11.76
CA ILE A 400 9.92 9.24 11.40
C ILE A 400 10.02 9.65 9.94
N TRP A 401 11.18 10.12 9.48
CA TRP A 401 11.40 10.42 8.06
C TRP A 401 11.03 9.22 7.20
N THR A 402 11.57 8.04 7.51
CA THR A 402 11.25 6.80 6.81
C THR A 402 9.75 6.51 6.83
N ALA A 403 9.08 6.66 7.97
CA ALA A 403 7.66 6.34 8.12
C ALA A 403 6.75 7.32 7.36
N ILE A 404 7.02 8.62 7.39
CA ILE A 404 6.16 9.63 6.72
C ILE A 404 6.42 9.71 5.23
N SER A 405 7.64 9.37 4.84
CA SER A 405 8.06 9.43 3.46
C SER A 405 7.81 8.12 2.74
N SER A 406 7.08 7.13 3.28
CA SER A 406 7.01 5.79 2.68
C SER A 406 5.65 5.06 2.73
N LYS A 407 4.54 5.62 3.23
CA LYS A 407 3.30 4.82 3.29
C LYS A 407 2.66 4.61 1.91
N PRO A 408 2.40 3.37 1.46
CA PRO A 408 1.61 3.13 0.26
C PRO A 408 0.11 3.44 0.50
N SER A 409 -0.58 3.99 -0.51
CA SER A 409 -2.04 4.22 -0.45
C SER A 409 -2.81 3.10 -1.13
N SER A 410 -4.07 2.86 -0.71
CA SER A 410 -4.94 1.88 -1.39
C SER A 410 -5.12 2.22 -2.87
N PRO A 411 -4.99 1.23 -3.77
CA PRO A 411 -5.18 1.45 -5.20
C PRO A 411 -6.65 1.63 -5.58
N ILE A 412 -7.59 1.23 -4.72
CA ILE A 412 -9.03 1.32 -4.96
C ILE A 412 -9.72 2.16 -3.88
N ALA A 413 -10.93 2.65 -4.16
CA ALA A 413 -11.71 3.49 -3.27
C ALA A 413 -13.08 2.88 -2.94
N ALA A 414 -13.57 3.16 -1.75
CA ALA A 414 -14.94 2.84 -1.35
C ALA A 414 -15.95 3.62 -2.20
N THR A 415 -17.09 3.00 -2.50
CA THR A 415 -18.19 3.66 -3.23
C THR A 415 -19.54 3.24 -2.66
N THR A 416 -20.56 4.04 -2.93
CA THR A 416 -21.94 3.64 -2.65
C THR A 416 -22.38 2.42 -3.48
N GLU A 417 -21.75 2.18 -4.63
CA GLU A 417 -22.07 1.07 -5.54
C GLU A 417 -21.60 -0.29 -5.01
N SER A 418 -20.43 -0.35 -4.36
CA SER A 418 -20.00 -1.59 -3.69
C SER A 418 -20.87 -1.91 -2.47
N GLY A 419 -21.48 -0.90 -1.84
CA GLY A 419 -22.24 -1.06 -0.60
C GLY A 419 -21.37 -1.41 0.61
N MET A 420 -20.04 -1.37 0.44
CA MET A 420 -19.02 -1.65 1.45
C MET A 420 -18.50 -0.34 2.02
N GLU A 421 -18.12 -0.32 3.30
CA GLU A 421 -17.43 0.82 3.92
C GLU A 421 -16.02 1.05 3.35
N ARG A 422 -15.48 0.03 2.67
CA ARG A 422 -14.14 -0.03 2.08
C ARG A 422 -14.20 -0.25 0.57
N GLY A 423 -13.09 0.02 -0.12
CA GLY A 423 -12.94 -0.29 -1.54
C GLY A 423 -13.12 -1.78 -1.82
N ALA A 424 -13.67 -2.15 -2.98
CA ALA A 424 -13.86 -3.56 -3.35
C ALA A 424 -13.74 -3.79 -4.86
N VAL A 425 -13.22 -4.97 -5.22
CA VAL A 425 -13.34 -5.54 -6.57
C VAL A 425 -14.54 -6.48 -6.59
N THR A 426 -15.52 -6.18 -7.43
CA THR A 426 -16.77 -6.95 -7.56
C THR A 426 -16.77 -7.75 -8.84
N PHE A 427 -16.70 -9.07 -8.72
CA PHE A 427 -16.98 -9.99 -9.81
C PHE A 427 -18.48 -10.21 -9.94
N THR A 428 -18.97 -10.19 -11.18
CA THR A 428 -20.34 -10.60 -11.52
C THR A 428 -20.26 -11.58 -12.67
N ASP A 429 -20.79 -12.78 -12.47
CA ASP A 429 -20.76 -13.86 -13.42
C ASP A 429 -22.12 -14.53 -13.56
N GLU A 430 -22.80 -14.31 -14.68
CA GLU A 430 -24.02 -15.02 -15.03
C GLU A 430 -23.66 -16.32 -15.73
N LEU A 431 -24.13 -17.46 -15.21
CA LEU A 431 -23.87 -18.77 -15.82
C LEU A 431 -24.64 -18.92 -17.15
N GLY A 432 -24.28 -19.89 -17.98
CA GLY A 432 -25.12 -20.23 -19.13
C GLY A 432 -26.47 -20.81 -18.71
N GLU A 433 -27.45 -20.78 -19.61
CA GLU A 433 -28.75 -21.40 -19.35
C GLU A 433 -28.59 -22.89 -19.03
N TYR A 434 -29.41 -23.36 -18.09
CA TYR A 434 -29.42 -24.70 -17.51
C TYR A 434 -28.19 -25.08 -16.66
N MET A 435 -27.30 -24.14 -16.35
CA MET A 435 -26.18 -24.34 -15.43
C MET A 435 -26.46 -23.81 -14.02
N THR A 436 -25.82 -24.40 -13.02
CA THR A 436 -25.95 -24.01 -11.61
C THR A 436 -24.62 -24.09 -10.87
N VAL A 437 -24.50 -23.29 -9.82
CA VAL A 437 -23.38 -23.40 -8.87
C VAL A 437 -23.68 -24.56 -7.92
N LYS A 438 -22.75 -25.51 -7.80
CA LYS A 438 -22.88 -26.62 -6.86
C LYS A 438 -22.33 -26.25 -5.48
N ASP A 439 -21.13 -25.69 -5.42
CA ASP A 439 -20.51 -25.23 -4.19
C ASP A 439 -19.39 -24.20 -4.44
N PHE A 440 -19.15 -23.33 -3.46
CA PHE A 440 -17.94 -22.50 -3.39
C PHE A 440 -16.81 -23.27 -2.69
N THR A 441 -16.01 -24.02 -3.45
CA THR A 441 -15.15 -25.07 -2.92
C THR A 441 -14.01 -24.57 -2.01
N SER A 442 -13.39 -23.43 -2.34
CA SER A 442 -12.30 -22.86 -1.52
C SER A 442 -11.92 -21.43 -1.91
N VAL A 443 -11.24 -20.74 -0.99
CA VAL A 443 -10.46 -19.53 -1.28
C VAL A 443 -8.98 -19.87 -1.18
N VAL A 444 -8.17 -19.40 -2.12
CA VAL A 444 -6.71 -19.40 -2.01
C VAL A 444 -6.25 -17.98 -1.77
N PHE A 445 -5.56 -17.73 -0.66
CA PHE A 445 -5.04 -16.42 -0.28
C PHE A 445 -3.55 -16.55 0.03
N ALA A 446 -2.71 -15.71 -0.58
CA ALA A 446 -1.25 -15.73 -0.40
C ALA A 446 -0.60 -17.13 -0.50
N GLY A 447 -1.12 -17.99 -1.39
CA GLY A 447 -0.61 -19.36 -1.56
C GLY A 447 -1.12 -20.38 -0.54
N GLU A 448 -2.05 -20.02 0.35
CA GLU A 448 -2.69 -20.95 1.28
C GLU A 448 -4.16 -21.19 0.90
N ARG A 449 -4.64 -22.44 1.05
CA ARG A 449 -6.00 -22.85 0.71
C ARG A 449 -6.90 -22.93 1.94
N PHE A 450 -8.04 -22.26 1.87
CA PHE A 450 -9.07 -22.23 2.90
C PHE A 450 -10.36 -22.88 2.37
N THR A 451 -10.85 -23.89 3.09
CA THR A 451 -12.07 -24.64 2.72
C THR A 451 -13.19 -24.48 3.75
N LYS A 452 -12.87 -24.00 4.96
CA LYS A 452 -13.84 -23.81 6.03
C LYS A 452 -14.77 -22.65 5.67
N LYS A 453 -16.07 -22.93 5.63
CA LYS A 453 -17.11 -21.97 5.28
C LYS A 453 -18.46 -22.37 5.83
N THR A 454 -19.36 -21.40 5.93
CA THR A 454 -20.81 -21.63 6.05
C THR A 454 -21.51 -21.22 4.75
N ALA A 455 -22.66 -21.84 4.48
CA ALA A 455 -23.54 -21.48 3.38
C ALA A 455 -24.96 -21.29 3.94
N GLU A 456 -25.57 -20.16 3.65
CA GLU A 456 -26.91 -19.80 4.11
C GLU A 456 -27.78 -19.47 2.91
N THR A 457 -28.81 -20.28 2.67
CA THR A 457 -29.80 -20.05 1.62
C THR A 457 -31.00 -19.30 2.20
N SER A 458 -31.48 -18.28 1.46
CA SER A 458 -32.66 -17.51 1.81
C SER A 458 -33.91 -18.39 1.92
N GLU A 459 -34.89 -17.98 2.71
CA GLU A 459 -36.15 -18.73 2.90
C GLU A 459 -36.90 -19.00 1.58
N ASP A 460 -36.78 -18.09 0.60
CA ASP A 460 -37.38 -18.23 -0.73
C ASP A 460 -36.53 -19.08 -1.71
N GLY A 461 -35.38 -19.58 -1.27
CA GLY A 461 -34.46 -20.40 -2.07
C GLY A 461 -33.71 -19.65 -3.17
N LYS A 462 -33.91 -18.33 -3.31
CA LYS A 462 -33.38 -17.57 -4.45
C LYS A 462 -31.95 -17.09 -4.28
N THR A 463 -31.40 -17.12 -3.07
CA THR A 463 -30.04 -16.63 -2.84
C THR A 463 -29.33 -17.50 -1.83
N THR A 464 -28.11 -17.92 -2.17
CA THR A 464 -27.20 -18.58 -1.23
C THR A 464 -26.00 -17.67 -0.98
N ALA A 465 -25.76 -17.33 0.29
CA ALA A 465 -24.60 -16.57 0.73
C ALA A 465 -23.55 -17.53 1.33
N TYR A 466 -22.28 -17.34 0.97
CA TYR A 466 -21.17 -18.12 1.51
C TYR A 466 -20.28 -17.22 2.37
N THR A 467 -19.95 -17.68 3.58
CA THR A 467 -19.01 -16.99 4.48
C THR A 467 -17.82 -17.90 4.73
N PHE A 468 -16.64 -17.51 4.25
CA PHE A 468 -15.40 -18.24 4.51
C PHE A 468 -14.84 -17.88 5.88
N GLU A 469 -14.20 -18.85 6.53
CA GLU A 469 -13.56 -18.65 7.83
C GLU A 469 -12.04 -18.72 7.70
N GLY A 470 -11.36 -17.74 8.30
CA GLY A 470 -9.90 -17.72 8.39
C GLY A 470 -9.39 -16.31 8.62
N GLU A 471 -8.40 -16.18 9.50
CA GLU A 471 -7.61 -14.96 9.62
C GLU A 471 -6.38 -15.10 8.72
N VAL A 472 -6.07 -14.05 7.96
CA VAL A 472 -4.95 -14.02 7.03
C VAL A 472 -4.14 -12.75 7.26
N ALA A 473 -2.83 -12.80 6.98
CA ALA A 473 -2.04 -11.59 6.81
C ALA A 473 -2.48 -10.92 5.50
N GLY A 474 -3.37 -9.93 5.57
CA GLY A 474 -4.07 -9.33 4.44
C GLY A 474 -3.13 -8.67 3.43
N ASN A 475 -2.92 -7.37 3.54
CA ASN A 475 -1.95 -6.68 2.68
C ASN A 475 -1.14 -5.64 3.46
N PRO A 476 0.01 -5.17 2.92
CA PRO A 476 0.90 -4.24 3.61
C PRO A 476 0.28 -2.90 4.04
N ILE A 477 -0.89 -2.53 3.53
CA ILE A 477 -1.61 -1.30 3.91
C ILE A 477 -2.51 -1.54 5.13
N TYR A 478 -3.18 -2.69 5.19
CA TYR A 478 -4.23 -2.96 6.17
C TYR A 478 -3.88 -4.02 7.22
N GLY A 479 -2.71 -4.68 7.10
CA GLY A 479 -2.28 -5.71 8.03
C GLY A 479 -3.18 -6.95 7.98
N THR A 480 -3.54 -7.48 9.15
CA THR A 480 -4.38 -8.68 9.31
C THR A 480 -5.81 -8.45 8.78
N ALA A 481 -6.37 -9.46 8.11
CA ALA A 481 -7.71 -9.43 7.55
C ALA A 481 -8.44 -10.77 7.79
N ASN A 482 -9.78 -10.76 7.68
CA ASN A 482 -10.59 -11.94 7.89
C ASN A 482 -11.31 -12.34 6.60
N LEU A 483 -11.22 -13.61 6.18
CA LEU A 483 -11.89 -14.13 5.00
C LEU A 483 -13.43 -14.02 5.06
N ALA A 484 -14.01 -13.85 6.25
CA ALA A 484 -15.43 -13.59 6.43
C ALA A 484 -15.86 -12.22 5.87
N ASP A 485 -14.91 -11.32 5.58
CA ASP A 485 -15.19 -10.04 4.92
C ASP A 485 -15.39 -10.20 3.39
N LEU A 486 -15.11 -11.37 2.81
CA LEU A 486 -15.50 -11.68 1.43
C LEU A 486 -17.01 -11.81 1.34
N VAL A 487 -17.63 -11.02 0.48
CA VAL A 487 -19.07 -11.13 0.22
C VAL A 487 -19.27 -12.03 -1.00
N VAL A 488 -19.66 -13.27 -0.76
CA VAL A 488 -19.90 -14.28 -1.80
C VAL A 488 -21.38 -14.64 -1.83
N THR A 489 -22.01 -14.44 -2.99
CA THR A 489 -23.45 -14.66 -3.18
C THR A 489 -23.73 -15.35 -4.50
N VAL A 490 -24.66 -16.30 -4.49
CA VAL A 490 -25.26 -16.91 -5.68
C VAL A 490 -26.73 -16.55 -5.69
N THR A 491 -27.21 -15.95 -6.77
CA THR A 491 -28.64 -15.76 -7.03
C THR A 491 -29.11 -16.89 -7.95
N HIS A 492 -30.03 -17.72 -7.47
CA HIS A 492 -30.58 -18.84 -8.21
C HIS A 492 -31.77 -18.38 -9.05
N GLY A 493 -31.62 -18.44 -10.38
CA GLY A 493 -32.71 -18.25 -11.32
C GLY A 493 -33.32 -19.58 -11.76
N GLU A 494 -34.50 -19.50 -12.39
CA GLU A 494 -35.17 -20.68 -12.94
C GLU A 494 -34.29 -21.41 -13.95
N GLN A 495 -33.66 -20.67 -14.87
CA GLN A 495 -32.83 -21.25 -15.93
C GLN A 495 -31.33 -21.11 -15.67
N THR A 496 -30.86 -20.09 -14.96
CA THR A 496 -29.42 -19.86 -14.73
C THR A 496 -29.17 -19.25 -13.37
N ASP A 497 -27.97 -19.46 -12.84
CA ASP A 497 -27.50 -18.81 -11.62
C ASP A 497 -26.61 -17.60 -11.94
N THR A 498 -26.58 -16.63 -11.03
CA THR A 498 -25.65 -15.49 -11.09
C THR A 498 -24.79 -15.44 -9.84
N VAL A 499 -23.48 -15.48 -10.04
CA VAL A 499 -22.47 -15.35 -9.00
C VAL A 499 -22.07 -13.88 -8.83
N SER A 500 -21.97 -13.43 -7.59
CA SER A 500 -21.36 -12.16 -7.21
C SER A 500 -20.37 -12.36 -6.07
N VAL A 501 -19.12 -11.95 -6.30
CA VAL A 501 -18.02 -12.02 -5.33
C VAL A 501 -17.41 -10.63 -5.15
N GLN A 502 -17.47 -10.09 -3.95
CA GLN A 502 -16.79 -8.85 -3.60
C GLN A 502 -15.53 -9.14 -2.77
N VAL A 503 -14.39 -8.75 -3.31
CA VAL A 503 -13.09 -8.80 -2.63
C VAL A 503 -12.82 -7.41 -2.04
N PRO A 504 -12.92 -7.23 -0.71
CA PRO A 504 -12.62 -5.94 -0.08
C PRO A 504 -11.12 -5.64 -0.16
N GLU A 505 -10.75 -4.37 -0.12
CA GLU A 505 -9.37 -3.92 -0.29
C GLU A 505 -8.38 -4.53 0.71
N GLN A 506 -8.78 -4.84 1.95
CA GLN A 506 -7.90 -5.53 2.90
C GLN A 506 -7.58 -6.99 2.53
N LEU A 507 -8.42 -7.62 1.70
CA LEU A 507 -8.24 -8.96 1.15
C LEU A 507 -7.82 -8.94 -0.32
N LEU A 508 -7.47 -7.78 -0.86
CA LEU A 508 -6.89 -7.68 -2.19
C LEU A 508 -5.36 -7.78 -2.03
N PRO A 509 -4.72 -8.89 -2.45
CA PRO A 509 -3.27 -9.02 -2.32
C PRO A 509 -2.57 -7.89 -3.06
N LEU A 510 -1.55 -7.34 -2.43
CA LEU A 510 -0.88 -6.13 -2.90
C LEU A 510 0.58 -6.42 -3.18
N ARG A 511 0.97 -6.20 -4.44
CA ARG A 511 2.38 -6.13 -4.81
C ARG A 511 2.88 -4.71 -4.58
N LEU A 512 3.63 -4.55 -3.51
CA LEU A 512 4.26 -3.33 -3.07
C LEU A 512 5.63 -3.19 -3.73
N TYR A 513 5.77 -2.13 -4.52
CA TYR A 513 7.05 -1.67 -5.06
C TYR A 513 7.62 -0.64 -4.09
N SER A 514 8.69 -1.01 -3.39
CA SER A 514 9.38 -0.12 -2.46
C SER A 514 10.65 0.41 -3.11
N ALA A 515 10.85 1.72 -3.07
CA ALA A 515 12.09 2.38 -3.46
C ALA A 515 12.58 3.23 -2.30
N THR A 516 13.86 3.12 -1.95
CA THR A 516 14.53 4.01 -1.01
C THR A 516 15.59 4.79 -1.77
N VAL A 517 15.62 6.09 -1.57
CA VAL A 517 16.70 6.96 -2.05
C VAL A 517 17.51 7.36 -0.82
N ASP A 518 18.77 6.98 -0.77
CA ASP A 518 19.64 7.38 0.34
C ASP A 518 20.14 8.83 0.19
N GLN A 519 20.90 9.28 1.19
CA GLN A 519 21.43 10.65 1.25
C GLN A 519 22.40 10.99 0.09
N ASP A 520 22.99 9.97 -0.55
CA ASP A 520 23.93 10.12 -1.68
C ASP A 520 23.21 10.00 -3.04
N GLY A 521 21.89 9.81 -3.03
CA GLY A 521 21.06 9.65 -4.24
C GLY A 521 21.09 8.25 -4.83
N ALA A 522 21.67 7.26 -4.12
CA ALA A 522 21.58 5.87 -4.56
C ALA A 522 20.16 5.35 -4.30
N VAL A 523 19.62 4.68 -5.32
CA VAL A 523 18.28 4.10 -5.26
C VAL A 523 18.41 2.63 -4.92
N SER A 524 17.65 2.15 -3.94
CA SER A 524 17.44 0.73 -3.68
C SER A 524 15.98 0.40 -3.92
N THR A 525 15.68 -0.63 -4.71
CA THR A 525 14.32 -1.06 -5.03
C THR A 525 14.06 -2.48 -4.59
N THR A 526 12.90 -2.73 -3.98
CA THR A 526 12.41 -4.07 -3.65
C THR A 526 10.97 -4.25 -4.10
N ILE A 527 10.59 -5.50 -4.38
CA ILE A 527 9.24 -5.89 -4.73
C ILE A 527 8.91 -7.09 -3.85
N ASN A 528 7.81 -7.03 -3.09
CA ASN A 528 7.39 -8.19 -2.33
C ASN A 528 6.80 -9.27 -3.26
N ASP A 529 7.01 -10.53 -2.88
CA ASP A 529 6.27 -11.62 -3.48
C ASP A 529 4.83 -11.62 -3.00
N THR A 530 3.91 -11.72 -3.95
CA THR A 530 2.48 -11.78 -3.67
C THR A 530 1.80 -12.60 -4.76
N PHE A 531 0.72 -13.29 -4.38
CA PHE A 531 -0.09 -14.10 -5.28
C PHE A 531 -1.54 -13.61 -5.29
N PRO A 532 -2.25 -13.70 -6.42
CA PRO A 532 -3.66 -13.37 -6.47
C PRO A 532 -4.49 -14.14 -5.44
N ILE A 533 -5.47 -13.46 -4.83
CA ILE A 533 -6.55 -14.15 -4.15
C ILE A 533 -7.35 -14.86 -5.22
N ARG A 534 -7.76 -16.11 -4.96
CA ARG A 534 -8.56 -16.89 -5.89
C ARG A 534 -9.76 -17.50 -5.18
N VAL A 535 -10.95 -17.20 -5.65
CA VAL A 535 -12.20 -17.76 -5.14
C VAL A 535 -12.68 -18.82 -6.12
N PHE A 536 -12.81 -20.06 -5.66
CA PHE A 536 -13.18 -21.21 -6.47
C PHE A 536 -14.61 -21.66 -6.21
N TYR A 537 -15.32 -21.99 -7.29
CA TYR A 537 -16.65 -22.60 -7.24
C TYR A 537 -16.80 -23.65 -8.34
N SER A 538 -17.65 -24.64 -8.07
CA SER A 538 -17.99 -25.70 -9.00
C SER A 538 -19.29 -25.38 -9.74
N VAL A 539 -19.32 -25.71 -11.04
CA VAL A 539 -20.47 -25.49 -11.92
C VAL A 539 -20.83 -26.80 -12.60
N ALA A 540 -22.13 -27.08 -12.69
CA ALA A 540 -22.66 -28.24 -13.38
C ALA A 540 -24.04 -27.94 -13.98
N LEU A 541 -24.60 -28.88 -14.73
CA LEU A 541 -26.01 -28.83 -15.11
C LEU A 541 -26.93 -28.74 -13.87
N LYS A 542 -28.06 -28.03 -14.03
CA LYS A 542 -29.17 -28.07 -13.09
C LYS A 542 -29.71 -29.50 -12.99
N ASP A 543 -30.14 -29.87 -11.80
CA ASP A 543 -30.64 -31.22 -11.53
C ASP A 543 -31.83 -31.56 -12.45
N GLY A 544 -31.81 -32.75 -13.05
CA GLY A 544 -32.84 -33.24 -13.96
C GLY A 544 -32.72 -32.77 -15.42
N VAL A 545 -31.83 -31.83 -15.77
CA VAL A 545 -31.66 -31.37 -17.16
C VAL A 545 -31.14 -32.50 -18.06
N GLU A 546 -30.13 -33.24 -17.60
CA GLU A 546 -29.56 -34.36 -18.36
C GLU A 546 -30.62 -35.42 -18.69
N GLU A 547 -31.45 -35.77 -17.71
CA GLU A 547 -32.57 -36.71 -17.87
C GLU A 547 -33.63 -36.14 -18.83
N ALA A 548 -33.89 -34.84 -18.75
CA ALA A 548 -34.86 -34.14 -19.60
C ALA A 548 -34.44 -34.07 -21.08
N LEU A 549 -33.15 -34.24 -21.43
CA LEU A 549 -32.72 -34.33 -22.83
C LEU A 549 -33.41 -35.48 -23.58
N ALA A 550 -33.80 -36.54 -22.87
CA ALA A 550 -34.55 -37.63 -23.47
C ALA A 550 -35.96 -37.19 -23.89
N ASN A 551 -36.59 -36.27 -23.17
CA ASN A 551 -37.93 -35.78 -23.47
C ASN A 551 -38.05 -34.32 -23.03
N PRO A 552 -37.48 -33.38 -23.80
CA PRO A 552 -37.35 -31.99 -23.37
C PRO A 552 -38.72 -31.31 -23.33
N ASP A 553 -38.92 -30.43 -22.35
CA ASP A 553 -40.05 -29.52 -22.34
C ASP A 553 -39.93 -28.46 -23.44
N GLU A 554 -40.94 -27.59 -23.58
CA GLU A 554 -40.97 -26.58 -24.63
C GLU A 554 -39.76 -25.62 -24.57
N ALA A 555 -39.32 -25.25 -23.36
CA ALA A 555 -38.19 -24.33 -23.17
C ALA A 555 -36.86 -25.00 -23.52
N LEU A 556 -36.61 -26.21 -23.02
CA LEU A 556 -35.38 -26.96 -23.29
C LEU A 556 -35.31 -27.38 -24.76
N ALA A 557 -36.44 -27.72 -25.38
CA ALA A 557 -36.50 -28.02 -26.81
C ALA A 557 -36.15 -26.78 -27.66
N ALA A 558 -36.64 -25.60 -27.28
CA ALA A 558 -36.30 -24.35 -27.93
C ALA A 558 -34.80 -24.00 -27.76
N TYR A 559 -34.26 -24.22 -26.56
CA TYR A 559 -32.83 -24.03 -26.29
C TYR A 559 -31.97 -24.95 -27.15
N ILE A 560 -32.27 -26.25 -27.20
CA ILE A 560 -31.54 -27.24 -28.01
C ILE A 560 -31.63 -26.90 -29.50
N ALA A 561 -32.80 -26.43 -29.97
CA ALA A 561 -32.95 -26.00 -31.36
C ALA A 561 -32.04 -24.82 -31.73
N ALA A 562 -31.79 -23.91 -30.77
CA ALA A 562 -30.95 -22.73 -30.98
C ALA A 562 -29.45 -23.00 -30.78
N ASN A 563 -29.09 -23.86 -29.82
CA ASN A 563 -27.70 -24.00 -29.34
C ASN A 563 -27.13 -25.42 -29.52
N GLY A 564 -27.95 -26.39 -29.96
CA GLY A 564 -27.63 -27.81 -29.84
C GLY A 564 -27.66 -28.29 -28.39
N GLU A 565 -27.20 -29.51 -28.13
CA GLU A 565 -27.00 -30.06 -26.78
C GLU A 565 -25.69 -29.52 -26.16
N THR A 566 -25.43 -28.21 -26.30
CA THR A 566 -24.24 -27.53 -25.76
C THR A 566 -24.66 -26.61 -24.63
N PHE A 567 -24.08 -26.82 -23.46
CA PHE A 567 -24.29 -26.02 -22.25
C PHE A 567 -22.98 -25.35 -21.87
N THR A 568 -23.05 -24.09 -21.44
CA THR A 568 -21.84 -23.28 -21.18
C THR A 568 -21.79 -22.85 -19.73
N SER A 569 -20.63 -23.03 -19.09
CA SER A 569 -20.45 -22.66 -17.69
C SER A 569 -20.69 -21.17 -17.42
N ASN A 570 -20.59 -20.32 -18.44
CA ASN A 570 -20.93 -18.91 -18.34
C ASN A 570 -21.63 -18.39 -19.58
N LYS A 571 -22.51 -17.41 -19.35
CA LYS A 571 -23.15 -16.67 -20.42
C LYS A 571 -22.09 -15.96 -21.26
N TYR A 572 -22.31 -15.91 -22.56
CA TYR A 572 -21.50 -15.15 -23.48
C TYR A 572 -22.34 -14.80 -24.71
N GLU A 573 -21.87 -13.82 -25.48
CA GLU A 573 -22.45 -13.49 -26.77
C GLU A 573 -21.64 -14.19 -27.87
N ALA A 574 -22.32 -14.92 -28.75
CA ALA A 574 -21.66 -15.60 -29.86
C ALA A 574 -20.91 -14.60 -30.76
N ASN A 575 -19.67 -14.94 -31.14
CA ASN A 575 -18.76 -14.08 -31.91
C ASN A 575 -18.38 -12.75 -31.24
N ALA A 576 -18.63 -12.58 -29.94
CA ALA A 576 -18.19 -11.39 -29.23
C ALA A 576 -16.70 -11.45 -28.87
N GLU A 577 -16.07 -10.27 -28.85
CA GLU A 577 -14.70 -10.12 -28.33
C GLU A 577 -14.64 -10.43 -26.82
N LEU A 578 -15.68 -10.02 -26.08
CA LEU A 578 -15.74 -10.05 -24.63
C LEU A 578 -16.72 -11.11 -24.12
N GLY A 579 -16.37 -11.76 -23.00
CA GLY A 579 -17.33 -12.50 -22.19
C GLY A 579 -18.33 -11.58 -21.47
N SER A 580 -19.34 -12.16 -20.83
CA SER A 580 -20.32 -11.40 -20.03
C SER A 580 -19.83 -11.11 -18.61
N THR A 581 -18.91 -11.93 -18.08
CA THR A 581 -18.34 -11.76 -16.74
C THR A 581 -17.63 -10.41 -16.64
N THR A 582 -17.88 -9.69 -15.54
CA THR A 582 -17.20 -8.42 -15.25
C THR A 582 -16.51 -8.47 -13.90
N ALA A 583 -15.37 -7.80 -13.79
CA ALA A 583 -14.75 -7.44 -12.52
C ALA A 583 -14.67 -5.90 -12.44
N ALA A 584 -15.48 -5.30 -11.58
CA ALA A 584 -15.62 -3.85 -11.47
C ALA A 584 -15.02 -3.35 -10.16
N PHE A 585 -14.34 -2.20 -10.22
CA PHE A 585 -13.83 -1.49 -9.05
C PHE A 585 -13.72 0.00 -9.39
N THR A 586 -13.60 0.81 -8.35
CA THR A 586 -13.29 2.24 -8.49
C THR A 586 -11.85 2.47 -8.04
N PRO A 587 -10.93 2.88 -8.93
CA PRO A 587 -9.60 3.27 -8.52
C PRO A 587 -9.61 4.50 -7.62
N ALA A 588 -8.70 4.54 -6.65
CA ALA A 588 -8.48 5.72 -5.82
C ALA A 588 -7.96 6.89 -6.67
N LYS A 589 -8.33 8.12 -6.31
CA LYS A 589 -7.81 9.32 -7.01
C LYS A 589 -6.29 9.51 -6.85
N SER A 590 -5.70 8.90 -5.81
CA SER A 590 -4.25 8.84 -5.58
C SER A 590 -3.54 7.79 -6.45
N ASN A 591 -4.26 7.05 -7.28
CA ASN A 591 -3.71 5.98 -8.09
C ASN A 591 -3.16 6.49 -9.44
N ASP A 592 -1.83 6.63 -9.55
CA ASP A 592 -1.12 7.14 -10.74
C ASP A 592 -1.29 6.28 -12.01
N PHE A 593 -1.74 5.03 -11.86
CA PHE A 593 -2.06 4.19 -13.02
C PHE A 593 -3.33 4.68 -13.75
N TYR A 594 -4.36 5.08 -12.99
CA TYR A 594 -5.68 5.44 -13.53
C TYR A 594 -5.94 6.95 -13.56
N TYR A 595 -5.20 7.74 -12.77
CA TYR A 595 -5.34 9.18 -12.68
C TYR A 595 -3.98 9.88 -12.82
N PHE A 596 -3.99 11.10 -13.34
CA PHE A 596 -2.90 12.04 -13.11
C PHE A 596 -2.99 12.51 -11.66
N VAL A 597 -2.03 12.12 -10.81
CA VAL A 597 -2.04 12.47 -9.39
C VAL A 597 -1.50 13.88 -9.11
N ASN A 598 -0.72 14.41 -10.07
CA ASN A 598 -0.17 15.76 -10.06
C ASN A 598 -0.56 16.50 -11.35
N ASP A 599 -0.54 17.83 -11.30
CA ASP A 599 -0.62 18.67 -12.49
C ASP A 599 0.53 18.31 -13.43
N THR A 600 0.20 17.77 -14.61
CA THR A 600 1.17 17.12 -15.49
C THR A 600 1.33 17.91 -16.79
N PRO A 601 2.49 18.56 -17.04
CA PRO A 601 2.73 19.28 -18.27
C PRO A 601 2.64 18.40 -19.51
N LEU A 602 2.07 18.94 -20.59
CA LEU A 602 2.07 18.31 -21.91
C LEU A 602 3.12 18.94 -22.81
N TYR A 603 3.72 18.13 -23.67
CA TYR A 603 4.76 18.51 -24.62
C TYR A 603 4.37 18.11 -26.04
N ASN A 604 4.80 18.87 -27.05
CA ASN A 604 4.51 18.52 -28.45
C ASN A 604 5.42 17.37 -28.94
N THR A 605 6.59 17.22 -28.32
CA THR A 605 7.56 16.16 -28.58
C THR A 605 8.07 15.56 -27.26
N GLU A 606 8.87 14.49 -27.33
CA GLU A 606 9.54 13.87 -26.18
C GLU A 606 10.73 14.72 -25.68
N ASN A 607 10.47 16.00 -25.41
CA ASN A 607 11.47 16.98 -24.99
C ASN A 607 10.85 18.03 -24.07
N THR A 608 11.42 18.22 -22.88
CA THR A 608 10.94 19.19 -21.89
C THR A 608 11.07 20.65 -22.31
N ASN A 609 11.85 20.94 -23.37
CA ASN A 609 11.99 22.29 -23.94
C ASN A 609 10.90 22.63 -24.97
N ASP A 610 9.98 21.71 -25.27
CA ASP A 610 8.90 21.90 -26.25
C ASP A 610 7.50 21.73 -25.61
N PRO A 611 7.13 22.60 -24.65
CA PRO A 611 5.83 22.50 -23.98
C PRO A 611 4.69 22.83 -24.94
N ALA A 612 3.59 22.07 -24.83
CA ALA A 612 2.37 22.34 -25.57
C ALA A 612 1.75 23.67 -25.09
N LYS A 613 1.30 24.49 -26.04
CA LYS A 613 0.59 25.76 -25.77
C LYS A 613 -0.92 25.64 -25.97
N SER A 614 -1.37 24.59 -26.64
CA SER A 614 -2.77 24.26 -26.91
C SER A 614 -2.89 22.79 -27.25
N VAL A 615 -4.08 22.21 -27.08
CA VAL A 615 -4.40 20.84 -27.49
C VAL A 615 -5.36 20.86 -28.69
N ASP A 616 -4.96 20.23 -29.79
CA ASP A 616 -5.80 19.93 -30.95
C ASP A 616 -6.26 18.47 -30.86
N ALA A 617 -7.53 18.19 -31.16
CA ALA A 617 -8.10 16.84 -31.07
C ALA A 617 -7.43 15.82 -32.00
N ASN A 618 -6.79 16.26 -33.09
CA ASN A 618 -6.06 15.40 -34.04
C ASN A 618 -4.56 15.36 -33.76
N GLY A 619 -4.07 16.10 -32.77
CA GLY A 619 -2.66 16.12 -32.38
C GLY A 619 -2.25 14.87 -31.60
N THR A 620 -0.94 14.73 -31.40
CA THR A 620 -0.35 13.81 -30.42
C THR A 620 0.51 14.64 -29.49
N TYR A 621 0.37 14.40 -28.19
CA TYR A 621 1.14 15.07 -27.15
C TYR A 621 1.85 14.04 -26.30
N HIS A 622 2.82 14.49 -25.52
CA HIS A 622 3.61 13.63 -24.66
C HIS A 622 3.63 14.17 -23.24
N TYR A 623 3.67 13.29 -22.25
CA TYR A 623 4.00 13.63 -20.88
C TYR A 623 5.08 12.70 -20.35
N MET A 624 5.88 13.20 -19.42
CA MET A 624 6.95 12.43 -18.79
C MET A 624 6.43 11.80 -17.50
N ARG A 625 6.74 10.52 -17.30
CA ARG A 625 6.46 9.78 -16.07
C ARG A 625 7.77 9.24 -15.51
N THR A 626 7.94 9.37 -14.20
CA THR A 626 9.07 8.80 -13.47
C THR A 626 8.65 7.49 -12.80
N TYR A 627 9.52 6.49 -12.79
CA TYR A 627 9.37 5.28 -11.99
C TYR A 627 10.73 4.81 -11.45
N TYR A 628 10.72 3.94 -10.44
CA TYR A 628 11.92 3.40 -9.83
C TYR A 628 11.98 1.89 -10.09
N ALA A 629 13.09 1.42 -10.63
CA ALA A 629 13.32 0.01 -10.98
C ALA A 629 14.83 -0.26 -11.03
N ASP A 630 15.23 -1.50 -10.82
CA ASP A 630 16.63 -1.94 -10.97
C ASP A 630 17.62 -1.05 -10.20
N ASN A 631 17.24 -0.62 -8.99
CA ASN A 631 18.05 0.27 -8.14
C ASN A 631 18.38 1.62 -8.83
N ALA A 632 17.46 2.13 -9.66
CA ALA A 632 17.61 3.42 -10.34
C ALA A 632 16.27 4.15 -10.57
N LYS A 633 16.35 5.47 -10.74
CA LYS A 633 15.24 6.31 -11.24
C LYS A 633 15.23 6.25 -12.77
N HIS A 634 14.04 6.10 -13.34
CA HIS A 634 13.82 6.05 -14.78
C HIS A 634 12.79 7.10 -15.19
N GLU A 635 12.94 7.63 -16.39
CA GLU A 635 12.00 8.55 -17.03
C GLU A 635 11.44 7.91 -18.29
N GLN A 636 10.13 8.03 -18.48
CA GLN A 636 9.41 7.46 -19.61
C GLN A 636 8.49 8.51 -20.21
N TRP A 637 8.63 8.71 -21.52
CA TRP A 637 7.66 9.48 -22.29
C TRP A 637 6.45 8.62 -22.61
N ILE A 638 5.27 9.19 -22.38
CA ILE A 638 3.98 8.57 -22.69
C ILE A 638 3.26 9.46 -23.70
N ALA A 639 2.93 8.88 -24.85
CA ALA A 639 2.09 9.54 -25.84
C ALA A 639 0.62 9.56 -25.38
N VAL A 640 -0.04 10.70 -25.57
CA VAL A 640 -1.48 10.89 -25.37
C VAL A 640 -2.08 11.49 -26.63
N SER A 641 -3.19 10.92 -27.08
CA SER A 641 -3.90 11.46 -28.23
C SER A 641 -4.51 12.82 -27.86
N GLY A 642 -4.52 13.74 -28.82
CA GLY A 642 -5.18 15.03 -28.67
C GLY A 642 -6.67 14.88 -28.34
N ALA A 643 -7.34 13.87 -28.90
CA ALA A 643 -8.73 13.55 -28.59
C ALA A 643 -8.93 13.16 -27.12
N ASP A 644 -8.00 12.43 -26.52
CA ASP A 644 -8.07 12.04 -25.10
C ASP A 644 -7.78 13.21 -24.15
N ALA A 645 -6.87 14.11 -24.55
CA ALA A 645 -6.47 15.28 -23.78
C ALA A 645 -7.44 16.47 -23.93
N ASN A 646 -8.18 16.55 -25.05
CA ASN A 646 -9.07 17.67 -25.33
C ASN A 646 -10.17 17.80 -24.26
N GLY A 647 -10.37 19.01 -23.75
CA GLY A 647 -11.33 19.31 -22.68
C GLY A 647 -10.93 18.80 -21.29
N LYS A 648 -9.72 18.25 -21.13
CA LYS A 648 -9.17 17.76 -19.84
C LYS A 648 -7.87 18.47 -19.43
N THR A 649 -7.54 19.57 -20.09
CA THR A 649 -6.32 20.33 -19.85
C THR A 649 -6.60 21.75 -19.39
N GLN A 650 -5.62 22.37 -18.76
CA GLN A 650 -5.62 23.76 -18.33
C GLN A 650 -4.34 24.46 -18.82
N ALA A 651 -4.39 25.78 -18.93
CA ALA A 651 -3.23 26.61 -19.24
C ALA A 651 -2.66 27.19 -17.93
N GLY A 652 -1.37 26.99 -17.69
CA GLY A 652 -0.65 27.59 -16.58
C GLY A 652 -0.39 29.08 -16.79
N ALA A 653 0.12 29.77 -15.77
CA ALA A 653 0.40 31.22 -15.81
C ALA A 653 1.40 31.63 -16.93
N ASN A 654 2.25 30.70 -17.37
CA ASN A 654 3.22 30.87 -18.46
C ASN A 654 2.65 30.50 -19.85
N GLY A 655 1.35 30.17 -19.94
CA GLY A 655 0.65 29.74 -21.15
C GLY A 655 0.96 28.31 -21.60
N ASN A 656 1.71 27.52 -20.82
CA ASN A 656 1.91 26.10 -21.10
C ASN A 656 0.68 25.30 -20.70
N VAL A 657 0.36 24.26 -21.45
CA VAL A 657 -0.76 23.36 -21.18
C VAL A 657 -0.32 22.20 -20.30
N TYR A 658 -1.16 21.87 -19.33
CA TYR A 658 -0.99 20.72 -18.46
C TYR A 658 -2.32 20.00 -18.25
N VAL A 659 -2.26 18.74 -17.84
CA VAL A 659 -3.41 17.95 -17.38
C VAL A 659 -3.53 18.13 -15.86
N PRO A 660 -4.65 18.64 -15.33
CA PRO A 660 -4.81 18.83 -13.89
C PRO A 660 -4.79 17.51 -13.10
N ALA A 661 -4.31 17.56 -11.87
CA ALA A 661 -4.40 16.48 -10.90
C ALA A 661 -5.87 16.01 -10.71
N GLY A 662 -6.05 14.71 -10.50
CA GLY A 662 -7.35 14.04 -10.42
C GLY A 662 -8.00 13.75 -11.77
N THR A 663 -7.37 14.08 -12.90
CA THR A 663 -7.86 13.76 -14.24
C THR A 663 -7.61 12.29 -14.59
N VAL A 664 -8.56 11.64 -15.24
CA VAL A 664 -8.46 10.24 -15.66
C VAL A 664 -7.42 10.02 -16.78
N ARG A 665 -6.58 8.98 -16.65
CA ARG A 665 -5.67 8.46 -17.68
C ARG A 665 -6.34 7.38 -18.54
N MET A 666 -6.46 7.61 -19.85
CA MET A 666 -7.26 6.75 -20.74
C MET A 666 -6.46 5.78 -21.63
N GLY A 667 -5.12 5.89 -21.67
CA GLY A 667 -4.27 5.09 -22.56
C GLY A 667 -3.69 3.80 -21.96
N LEU A 668 -3.33 3.79 -20.67
CA LEU A 668 -2.61 2.65 -20.06
C LEU A 668 -3.52 1.48 -19.64
N ALA A 669 -4.77 1.79 -19.26
CA ALA A 669 -5.69 0.81 -18.67
C ALA A 669 -6.61 0.11 -19.68
N ASN A 670 -6.56 0.50 -20.96
CA ASN A 670 -7.47 0.03 -22.02
C ASN A 670 -6.72 -0.82 -23.04
N TYR A 671 -6.79 -2.14 -22.93
CA TYR A 671 -6.15 -3.05 -23.88
C TYR A 671 -6.90 -4.38 -23.99
N THR A 672 -6.47 -5.24 -24.91
CA THR A 672 -7.06 -6.55 -25.12
C THR A 672 -5.96 -7.59 -25.39
N VAL A 673 -6.07 -8.75 -24.77
CA VAL A 673 -5.20 -9.91 -24.98
C VAL A 673 -6.07 -11.05 -25.49
N ALA A 674 -5.73 -11.59 -26.65
CA ALA A 674 -6.41 -12.74 -27.23
C ALA A 674 -6.12 -14.02 -26.43
N LYS A 675 -7.04 -14.98 -26.48
CA LYS A 675 -6.78 -16.33 -25.96
C LYS A 675 -5.62 -16.99 -26.71
N LYS A 676 -4.77 -17.75 -26.00
CA LYS A 676 -3.72 -18.59 -26.62
C LYS A 676 -4.32 -19.65 -27.56
N SER A 677 -5.48 -20.18 -27.20
CA SER A 677 -6.32 -21.07 -28.02
C SER A 677 -7.78 -20.89 -27.63
N ASN A 678 -8.70 -21.00 -28.58
CA ASN A 678 -10.15 -20.87 -28.38
C ASN A 678 -10.85 -22.16 -28.85
N VAL A 679 -10.58 -23.26 -28.14
CA VAL A 679 -11.11 -24.60 -28.43
C VAL A 679 -12.63 -24.62 -28.32
N THR A 680 -13.17 -23.84 -27.39
CA THR A 680 -14.62 -23.75 -27.13
C THR A 680 -15.37 -22.84 -28.09
N ALA A 681 -14.67 -22.12 -28.99
CA ALA A 681 -15.24 -21.13 -29.90
C ALA A 681 -16.10 -20.05 -29.20
N THR A 682 -15.79 -19.72 -27.95
CA THR A 682 -16.45 -18.66 -27.18
C THR A 682 -15.75 -17.30 -27.42
N ALA A 683 -15.84 -16.36 -26.46
CA ALA A 683 -15.22 -15.04 -26.57
C ALA A 683 -13.73 -15.13 -26.96
N THR A 684 -13.25 -14.21 -27.80
CA THR A 684 -11.89 -14.28 -28.36
C THR A 684 -10.83 -13.68 -27.44
N ALA A 685 -11.20 -12.76 -26.55
CA ALA A 685 -10.29 -12.17 -25.58
C ALA A 685 -10.21 -12.99 -24.29
N ALA A 686 -9.01 -13.12 -23.75
CA ALA A 686 -8.74 -13.61 -22.40
C ALA A 686 -8.75 -12.45 -21.37
N ILE A 687 -8.22 -11.29 -21.75
CA ILE A 687 -8.11 -10.11 -20.87
C ILE A 687 -8.54 -8.88 -21.66
N ALA A 688 -9.43 -8.07 -21.11
CA ALA A 688 -9.90 -6.85 -21.76
C ALA A 688 -10.35 -5.77 -20.77
N PRO A 689 -9.45 -5.23 -19.93
CA PRO A 689 -9.80 -4.15 -19.01
C PRO A 689 -10.27 -2.92 -19.79
N ARG A 690 -11.34 -2.30 -19.30
CA ARG A 690 -11.91 -1.07 -19.86
C ARG A 690 -12.13 -0.06 -18.74
N TRP A 691 -11.44 1.07 -18.83
CA TRP A 691 -11.57 2.21 -17.92
C TRP A 691 -12.30 3.37 -18.59
N GLY A 692 -13.18 4.06 -17.84
CA GLY A 692 -13.88 5.26 -18.30
C GLY A 692 -15.03 5.05 -19.30
N ARG A 693 -15.41 3.80 -19.64
CA ARG A 693 -16.64 3.51 -20.41
C ARG A 693 -17.72 2.97 -19.48
N HIS A 694 -18.70 3.80 -19.12
CA HIS A 694 -19.96 3.32 -18.54
C HIS A 694 -20.70 2.47 -19.60
N ARG A 695 -20.58 1.15 -19.54
CA ARG A 695 -21.65 0.30 -20.06
C ARG A 695 -22.84 0.49 -19.13
N ARG A 696 -23.84 1.27 -19.54
CA ARG A 696 -25.15 1.29 -18.87
C ARG A 696 -25.71 -0.14 -18.93
N GLN A 697 -25.60 -0.89 -17.85
CA GLN A 697 -26.37 -2.12 -17.68
C GLN A 697 -27.84 -1.72 -17.55
N ARG A 698 -28.61 -1.85 -18.62
CA ARG A 698 -30.06 -1.96 -18.51
C ARG A 698 -30.36 -3.38 -18.04
N GLY A 699 -30.73 -3.54 -16.78
CA GLY A 699 -31.38 -4.76 -16.31
C GLY A 699 -30.75 -5.47 -15.12
N ALA A 700 -30.47 -4.77 -14.01
CA ALA A 700 -30.42 -5.41 -12.70
C ALA A 700 -30.86 -4.38 -11.65
N ARG A 701 -32.13 -4.45 -11.22
CA ARG A 701 -32.47 -3.92 -9.89
C ARG A 701 -31.81 -4.85 -8.89
N GLN A 702 -30.58 -4.52 -8.48
CA GLN A 702 -29.95 -5.17 -7.34
C GLN A 702 -30.85 -4.92 -6.12
N GLN A 703 -31.49 -5.97 -5.62
CA GLN A 703 -32.14 -5.93 -4.33
C GLN A 703 -31.04 -5.92 -3.26
N ARG A 704 -31.18 -5.02 -2.28
CA ARG A 704 -30.29 -4.96 -1.13
C ARG A 704 -30.23 -6.34 -0.45
N PRO A 705 -29.05 -6.84 -0.06
CA PRO A 705 -29.00 -8.02 0.80
C PRO A 705 -29.72 -7.72 2.12
N PRO A 706 -30.48 -8.69 2.69
CA PRO A 706 -31.10 -8.50 3.99
C PRO A 706 -30.01 -8.31 5.05
N ARG A 707 -30.14 -7.26 5.86
CA ARG A 707 -29.34 -7.13 7.08
C ARG A 707 -29.74 -8.25 8.04
N LEU A 708 -28.94 -9.32 8.13
CA LEU A 708 -28.99 -10.24 9.26
C LEU A 708 -28.61 -9.45 10.52
N ARG A 709 -29.60 -9.19 11.38
CA ARG A 709 -29.40 -8.62 12.71
C ARG A 709 -28.48 -9.55 13.49
N ARG A 710 -27.23 -9.14 13.71
CA ARG A 710 -26.43 -9.67 14.83
C ARG A 710 -27.17 -9.32 16.12
N GLY A 711 -27.71 -10.34 16.78
CA GLY A 711 -28.33 -10.21 18.09
C GLY A 711 -27.28 -9.89 19.14
N THR A 712 -27.07 -8.60 19.44
CA THR A 712 -26.46 -8.19 20.69
C THR A 712 -27.58 -7.91 21.68
N GLY A 713 -27.81 -8.85 22.59
CA GLY A 713 -28.64 -8.62 23.77
C GLY A 713 -28.01 -7.52 24.62
N ARG A 714 -28.68 -6.37 24.70
CA ARG A 714 -28.47 -5.41 25.77
C ARG A 714 -29.84 -4.88 26.19
N ALA A 715 -30.21 -5.24 27.42
CA ALA A 715 -31.38 -4.71 28.09
C ALA A 715 -31.19 -3.20 28.31
N ASP A 716 -32.20 -2.41 27.95
CA ASP A 716 -32.29 -1.00 28.28
C ASP A 716 -33.51 -0.81 29.21
N PRO A 717 -33.33 -0.30 30.44
CA PRO A 717 -34.44 -0.05 31.34
C PRO A 717 -34.94 1.39 31.17
N GLY A 718 -36.25 1.51 30.96
CA GLY A 718 -37.04 2.60 31.53
C GLY A 718 -37.00 3.93 30.78
N THR A 719 -38.14 4.28 30.20
CA THR A 719 -38.57 5.68 30.26
C THR A 719 -40.08 5.74 30.42
N GLU A 720 -40.47 6.32 31.54
CA GLU A 720 -41.83 6.48 32.01
C GLU A 720 -42.68 7.32 31.07
N ARG A 721 -43.93 6.87 30.93
CA ARG A 721 -45.06 7.66 30.47
C ARG A 721 -45.22 8.91 31.33
N THR A 722 -45.26 10.07 30.70
CA THR A 722 -46.10 11.18 31.15
C THR A 722 -46.91 11.69 29.97
N GLY A 723 -48.24 11.67 30.14
CA GLY A 723 -49.17 12.29 29.22
C GLY A 723 -49.50 13.72 29.64
N ARG A 724 -49.88 14.54 28.65
CA ARG A 724 -50.90 15.61 28.70
C ARG A 724 -50.97 16.22 27.30
N GLU A 725 -52.06 16.00 26.58
CA GLU A 725 -53.20 16.93 26.46
C GLU A 725 -52.92 18.16 25.59
N ARG A 726 -53.54 18.12 24.40
CA ARG A 726 -54.22 19.19 23.63
C ARG A 726 -53.91 20.65 24.03
N ALA A 727 -53.54 21.47 23.05
CA ALA A 727 -54.46 22.31 22.26
C ALA A 727 -53.70 23.35 21.41
N ALA A 728 -54.33 23.72 20.30
CA ALA A 728 -53.99 24.72 19.27
C ALA A 728 -53.00 24.27 18.19
#